data_AF-A0A3A1WUL9-F1
#
_entry.id   AF-A0A3A1WUL9-F1
#
_cell.length_a   1.000
_cell.length_b   1.000
_cell.length_c   1.000
_cell.angle_alpha   90.00
_cell.angle_beta   90.00
_cell.angle_gamma   90.00
#
_symmetry.space_group_name_H-M   'P 1'
#
loop_
_entity.id
_entity.type
_entity.pdbx_description
1 polymer ?
#
loop_
_entity_poly.entity_id
_entity_poly.type
_entity_poly.pdbx_seq_one_letter_code
_entity_poly.pdbx_strand_id
1 'polypeptide(L)'
;MTAFRVALTAEQGSLITDGTYTFKDNAEEESHGIYLAGTVKGTSKDKLKITADDKCNTDFYADGITFENATINVKSQIRTWFDARDLTLKNSSLTVAGFGMTYYVNKLNMDNSEFVINKIGWRNSTGLTIQGNSTVTNNSRIVANAGSTAGISVGIENGKLTVTNSTLEFNNGGTGGLNVNTGKVILTDSTIKGNGKNSGALFGAQENGSIELRGDCLIDSPASKNADGGAGTGNSYVVTGGSHMVTYAPDYHSNKGSTVPVNGKENGNERLSLFTLADSSVNEIKPINKNGTTYIYSVKKASKDNEKHVWVPAAKVIFELNDAKAAEAKKAKGAIFSDSSTKAKESLAIRGYALNFAKTVAGGSTEIPANPIAPGYKFLGWFCKNAQNSEQKFTEKMIIKSDTTVYAKWEKDSSSYAVRYHNCAQDDATYLVSETNPKRTSKVLSFDEVIKNNAKFTRKGMVFKGWTTEKNGKGKTVKAGSNIAIEKNKNLIDLYANWEEKEFTVKFSANGGTFSDSSIFKTNTKVFEIKKDKRGGDVAVVKKTAKFSENKTLINLIKSLDDNVNIDTPGISGKTSSDLDANYTNLATRKYYHLINEKKDLFFWSTYYYWFKDKNGTEKADINDKLPVNDDLTFYLKWEIDPNVEPIQQDNIDLPADLLTGENTATTAYKVTPGQTIDFTGTITASVVKDQMKTIEKKFNTVNAKDYDKITLEDMTSSFMATFTIPDGLTLPENITKNTLKLDGFSDTFAIQNVQVKDKTVTVTINLKSGIKTYAELQTAVQTNLGDEMKITIPGIKINQDFSGKATIVGTVSGSFHAAATFNGTTKLFDFTWNGSQTSEGKNSDAAAGANGISLTVEYDPQTPPTPPTPPTPPTPVPEPTPIPEQTPIPEPTPIPEPNPEQTPWPKYKPTPEKTQNTTPLPKENPNNKIVEKRKNENNQLPKTGSEILLTAFSAIAIFGLAVVIAKLKRIKINKQ
;
A
#
# COMPACT_ATOMS: atom_id res chain seq x y z
N MET A 1 -39.31 -37.75 22.07
CA MET A 1 -39.31 -38.24 23.47
C MET A 1 -38.40 -37.35 24.31
N THR A 2 -38.80 -36.99 25.52
CA THR A 2 -38.04 -36.08 26.39
C THR A 2 -38.14 -36.47 27.86
N ALA A 3 -37.11 -36.13 28.64
CA ALA A 3 -37.01 -36.38 30.08
C ALA A 3 -37.04 -37.86 30.52
N PHE A 4 -36.71 -38.79 29.62
CA PHE A 4 -36.54 -40.21 29.96
C PHE A 4 -35.11 -40.48 30.44
N ARG A 5 -34.94 -41.51 31.30
CA ARG A 5 -33.61 -42.06 31.62
C ARG A 5 -32.96 -42.70 30.39
N VAL A 6 -33.73 -43.51 29.65
CA VAL A 6 -33.40 -43.99 28.30
C VAL A 6 -34.70 -43.93 27.50
N ALA A 7 -34.71 -43.21 26.38
CA ALA A 7 -35.90 -43.01 25.57
C ALA A 7 -36.09 -44.13 24.53
N LEU A 8 -35.01 -44.73 24.04
CA LEU A 8 -35.07 -45.84 23.09
C LEU A 8 -33.89 -46.81 23.30
N THR A 9 -34.22 -48.09 23.46
CA THR A 9 -33.26 -49.19 23.32
C THR A 9 -33.72 -50.07 22.17
N ALA A 10 -32.92 -50.14 21.10
CA ALA A 10 -33.15 -51.04 19.98
C ALA A 10 -32.18 -52.21 20.08
N GLU A 11 -32.63 -53.29 20.69
CA GLU A 11 -31.85 -54.52 20.88
C GLU A 11 -31.47 -55.17 19.55
N GLN A 12 -30.48 -56.06 19.59
CA GLN A 12 -30.12 -56.89 18.44
C GLN A 12 -31.35 -57.63 17.89
N GLY A 13 -31.53 -57.59 16.57
CA GLY A 13 -32.71 -58.13 15.88
C GLY A 13 -33.86 -57.13 15.68
N SER A 14 -33.82 -55.95 16.32
CA SER A 14 -34.77 -54.87 16.06
C SER A 14 -34.58 -54.26 14.66
N LEU A 15 -35.64 -53.75 14.06
CA LEU A 15 -35.59 -52.95 12.82
C LEU A 15 -36.09 -51.53 13.09
N ILE A 16 -35.23 -50.54 12.86
CA ILE A 16 -35.60 -49.14 12.74
C ILE A 16 -35.61 -48.78 11.25
N THR A 17 -36.78 -48.35 10.76
CA THR A 17 -37.05 -48.04 9.35
C THR A 17 -37.51 -46.58 9.20
N ASP A 18 -37.99 -46.20 8.01
CA ASP A 18 -38.45 -44.86 7.65
C ASP A 18 -39.26 -44.16 8.75
N GLY A 19 -38.92 -42.90 9.01
CA GLY A 19 -39.51 -42.10 10.07
C GLY A 19 -38.61 -40.95 10.51
N THR A 20 -39.17 -40.06 11.33
CA THR A 20 -38.42 -39.02 12.03
C THR A 20 -38.51 -39.27 13.53
N TYR A 21 -37.38 -39.60 14.13
CA TYR A 21 -37.23 -39.92 15.54
C TYR A 21 -36.46 -38.80 16.24
N THR A 22 -37.10 -38.13 17.20
CA THR A 22 -36.51 -36.98 17.90
C THR A 22 -36.48 -37.22 19.40
N PHE A 23 -35.28 -37.18 19.97
CA PHE A 23 -34.97 -37.35 21.38
C PHE A 23 -34.31 -36.08 21.90
N LYS A 24 -34.78 -35.58 23.05
CA LYS A 24 -34.29 -34.32 23.63
C LYS A 24 -34.27 -34.39 25.16
N ASP A 25 -33.20 -33.91 25.76
CA ASP A 25 -33.06 -33.77 27.21
C ASP A 25 -33.28 -35.10 27.99
N ASN A 26 -33.03 -36.25 27.34
CA ASN A 26 -33.01 -37.56 28.00
C ASN A 26 -31.64 -37.85 28.63
N ALA A 27 -31.50 -39.02 29.27
CA ALA A 27 -30.30 -39.50 29.96
C ALA A 27 -29.95 -38.80 31.29
N GLU A 28 -29.18 -39.53 32.09
CA GLU A 28 -28.43 -39.05 33.25
C GLU A 28 -26.95 -38.85 32.86
N GLU A 29 -26.13 -38.32 33.77
CA GLU A 29 -24.68 -38.21 33.57
C GLU A 29 -24.05 -39.60 33.35
N GLU A 30 -23.05 -39.69 32.47
CA GLU A 30 -22.37 -40.95 32.07
C GLU A 30 -23.29 -42.05 31.48
N SER A 31 -24.45 -41.68 30.90
CA SER A 31 -25.42 -42.61 30.29
C SER A 31 -25.73 -42.23 28.82
N HIS A 32 -26.73 -42.90 28.22
CA HIS A 32 -27.28 -42.57 26.91
C HIS A 32 -28.79 -42.36 26.92
N GLY A 33 -29.26 -41.44 26.06
CA GLY A 33 -30.68 -41.23 25.81
C GLY A 33 -31.24 -42.27 24.82
N ILE A 34 -30.38 -42.79 23.94
CA ILE A 34 -30.70 -43.84 22.97
C ILE A 34 -29.59 -44.90 22.91
N TYR A 35 -29.95 -46.15 22.64
CA TYR A 35 -29.02 -47.24 22.34
C TYR A 35 -29.45 -48.03 21.11
N LEU A 36 -28.58 -48.14 20.10
CA LEU A 36 -28.88 -48.75 18.80
C LEU A 36 -28.01 -50.00 18.56
N ALA A 37 -28.60 -51.19 18.71
CA ALA A 37 -27.98 -52.49 18.42
C ALA A 37 -28.70 -53.29 17.30
N GLY A 38 -29.88 -52.84 16.87
CA GLY A 38 -30.64 -53.43 15.77
C GLY A 38 -30.19 -52.98 14.37
N THR A 39 -30.95 -53.37 13.35
CA THR A 39 -30.78 -52.88 11.97
C THR A 39 -31.38 -51.48 11.84
N VAL A 40 -30.59 -50.50 11.40
CA VAL A 40 -31.05 -49.13 11.13
C VAL A 40 -30.97 -48.88 9.63
N LYS A 41 -32.12 -49.00 8.95
CA LYS A 41 -32.18 -49.01 7.49
C LYS A 41 -33.41 -48.29 6.95
N GLY A 42 -33.18 -47.16 6.28
CA GLY A 42 -34.21 -46.44 5.53
C GLY A 42 -34.33 -46.91 4.08
N THR A 43 -35.41 -46.49 3.41
CA THR A 43 -35.56 -46.61 1.96
C THR A 43 -34.66 -45.61 1.21
N SER A 44 -34.44 -44.43 1.78
CA SER A 44 -33.46 -43.43 1.34
C SER A 44 -33.00 -42.54 2.51
N LYS A 45 -31.84 -41.89 2.34
CA LYS A 45 -31.15 -41.08 3.37
C LYS A 45 -32.03 -40.01 4.03
N ASP A 46 -33.00 -39.47 3.29
CA ASP A 46 -33.95 -38.44 3.74
C ASP A 46 -35.20 -39.00 4.45
N LYS A 47 -35.47 -40.30 4.31
CA LYS A 47 -36.67 -40.95 4.85
C LYS A 47 -36.49 -41.49 6.26
N LEU A 48 -35.25 -41.82 6.65
CA LEU A 48 -34.92 -42.19 8.03
C LEU A 48 -34.06 -41.10 8.67
N LYS A 49 -34.64 -40.38 9.63
CA LYS A 49 -33.96 -39.34 10.42
C LYS A 49 -34.03 -39.66 11.90
N ILE A 50 -32.88 -39.75 12.56
CA ILE A 50 -32.76 -39.93 14.00
C ILE A 50 -31.98 -38.74 14.56
N THR A 51 -32.58 -38.00 15.48
CA THR A 51 -31.96 -36.85 16.14
C THR A 51 -32.04 -37.02 17.65
N ALA A 52 -30.90 -37.08 18.32
CA ALA A 52 -30.78 -37.08 19.77
C ALA A 52 -29.99 -35.85 20.23
N ASP A 53 -30.65 -34.93 20.94
CA ASP A 53 -30.02 -33.82 21.66
C ASP A 53 -30.27 -34.01 23.16
N ASP A 54 -29.65 -35.06 23.70
CA ASP A 54 -29.86 -35.51 25.07
C ASP A 54 -28.76 -35.00 25.99
N LYS A 55 -29.01 -35.07 27.31
CA LYS A 55 -28.05 -34.60 28.31
C LYS A 55 -26.72 -35.32 28.11
N CYS A 56 -26.76 -36.65 28.02
CA CYS A 56 -25.60 -37.51 27.79
C CYS A 56 -25.92 -38.59 26.73
N ASN A 57 -24.93 -38.98 25.91
CA ASN A 57 -25.06 -40.01 24.87
C ASN A 57 -23.82 -40.93 24.78
N THR A 58 -23.38 -41.50 25.91
CA THR A 58 -22.27 -42.47 25.96
C THR A 58 -22.62 -43.74 25.16
N ASP A 59 -21.77 -44.15 24.22
CA ASP A 59 -21.90 -45.44 23.52
C ASP A 59 -23.31 -45.74 22.98
N PHE A 60 -23.93 -44.74 22.35
CA PHE A 60 -25.32 -44.81 21.89
C PHE A 60 -25.59 -45.86 20.77
N TYR A 61 -24.59 -46.64 20.36
CA TYR A 61 -24.76 -47.79 19.47
C TYR A 61 -23.86 -48.97 19.86
N ALA A 62 -24.27 -50.17 19.44
CA ALA A 62 -23.51 -51.41 19.63
C ALA A 62 -22.32 -51.52 18.67
N ASP A 63 -21.29 -52.24 19.11
CA ASP A 63 -20.13 -52.55 18.26
C ASP A 63 -20.55 -53.28 16.96
N GLY A 64 -20.03 -52.85 15.82
CA GLY A 64 -20.35 -53.44 14.51
C GLY A 64 -21.62 -52.90 13.84
N ILE A 65 -22.19 -51.80 14.34
CA ILE A 65 -23.43 -51.23 13.78
C ILE A 65 -23.28 -50.82 12.30
N THR A 66 -24.37 -51.00 11.55
CA THR A 66 -24.51 -50.47 10.19
C THR A 66 -25.68 -49.52 10.11
N PHE A 67 -25.41 -48.29 9.67
CA PHE A 67 -26.44 -47.34 9.25
C PHE A 67 -26.53 -47.35 7.72
N GLU A 68 -27.71 -47.68 7.20
CA GLU A 68 -27.99 -47.72 5.76
C GLU A 68 -29.12 -46.76 5.40
N ASN A 69 -28.88 -45.86 4.43
CA ASN A 69 -29.86 -44.88 3.97
C ASN A 69 -30.49 -44.06 5.11
N ALA A 70 -29.67 -43.57 6.06
CA ALA A 70 -30.17 -42.88 7.23
C ALA A 70 -29.40 -41.57 7.51
N THR A 71 -30.08 -40.62 8.15
CA THR A 71 -29.47 -39.40 8.70
C THR A 71 -29.57 -39.44 10.22
N ILE A 72 -28.42 -39.52 10.89
CA ILE A 72 -28.29 -39.65 12.34
C ILE A 72 -27.56 -38.42 12.88
N ASN A 73 -28.18 -37.71 13.84
CA ASN A 73 -27.59 -36.58 14.54
C ASN A 73 -27.60 -36.86 16.04
N VAL A 74 -26.44 -36.99 16.66
CA VAL A 74 -26.32 -37.25 18.10
C VAL A 74 -25.46 -36.19 18.76
N LYS A 75 -26.08 -35.47 19.68
CA LYS A 75 -25.48 -34.44 20.51
C LYS A 75 -25.61 -34.86 21.97
N SER A 76 -24.48 -34.94 22.65
CA SER A 76 -24.38 -34.98 24.11
C SER A 76 -24.21 -33.55 24.60
N GLN A 77 -25.15 -33.04 25.41
CA GLN A 77 -25.10 -31.67 25.91
C GLN A 77 -23.96 -31.45 26.91
N ILE A 78 -23.66 -32.45 27.73
CA ILE A 78 -22.46 -32.51 28.56
C ILE A 78 -21.37 -33.38 27.91
N ARG A 79 -20.12 -33.18 28.33
CA ARG A 79 -18.98 -33.99 27.88
C ARG A 79 -19.24 -35.47 28.23
N THR A 80 -19.07 -36.36 27.27
CA THR A 80 -19.11 -37.81 27.50
C THR A 80 -17.96 -38.55 26.80
N TRP A 81 -17.81 -39.85 27.07
CA TRP A 81 -16.87 -40.75 26.40
C TRP A 81 -17.58 -41.57 25.30
N PHE A 82 -16.80 -42.09 24.36
CA PHE A 82 -17.27 -43.05 23.36
C PHE A 82 -16.18 -44.09 23.14
N ASP A 83 -16.46 -45.36 23.45
CA ASP A 83 -15.50 -46.44 23.25
C ASP A 83 -15.28 -46.73 21.77
N ALA A 84 -14.09 -47.24 21.45
CA ALA A 84 -13.75 -47.60 20.09
C ALA A 84 -14.63 -48.76 19.59
N ARG A 85 -15.52 -48.45 18.65
CA ARG A 85 -16.48 -49.41 18.08
C ARG A 85 -16.36 -49.46 16.56
N ASP A 86 -16.70 -50.58 15.97
CA ASP A 86 -16.82 -50.78 14.53
C ASP A 86 -18.08 -50.08 14.02
N LEU A 87 -17.93 -49.30 12.94
CA LEU A 87 -18.97 -48.47 12.36
C LEU A 87 -18.99 -48.62 10.83
N THR A 88 -20.16 -48.94 10.29
CA THR A 88 -20.41 -48.95 8.85
C THR A 88 -21.48 -47.93 8.48
N LEU A 89 -21.17 -47.03 7.54
CA LEU A 89 -22.08 -46.05 6.96
C LEU A 89 -22.26 -46.35 5.46
N LYS A 90 -23.49 -46.61 5.03
CA LYS A 90 -23.86 -46.83 3.63
C LYS A 90 -24.92 -45.81 3.22
N ASN A 91 -24.60 -44.95 2.26
CA ASN A 91 -25.48 -43.86 1.82
C ASN A 91 -26.11 -43.09 3.00
N SER A 92 -25.34 -42.83 4.05
CA SER A 92 -25.84 -42.30 5.33
C SER A 92 -25.12 -41.03 5.73
N SER A 93 -25.68 -40.27 6.68
CA SER A 93 -24.98 -39.19 7.36
C SER A 93 -25.00 -39.43 8.86
N LEU A 94 -23.85 -39.31 9.50
CA LEU A 94 -23.71 -39.28 10.95
C LEU A 94 -23.13 -37.94 11.36
N THR A 95 -23.81 -37.21 12.25
CA THR A 95 -23.27 -36.01 12.88
C THR A 95 -23.21 -36.22 14.38
N VAL A 96 -22.04 -36.01 14.98
CA VAL A 96 -21.81 -36.21 16.41
C VAL A 96 -21.26 -34.96 17.09
N ALA A 97 -21.61 -34.74 18.35
CA ALA A 97 -21.11 -33.63 19.15
C ALA A 97 -21.12 -33.96 20.66
N GLY A 98 -20.14 -33.46 21.41
CA GLY A 98 -20.10 -33.59 22.88
C GLY A 98 -19.24 -34.75 23.43
N PHE A 99 -18.45 -35.40 22.58
CA PHE A 99 -17.57 -36.50 22.94
C PHE A 99 -16.17 -35.98 23.30
N GLY A 100 -15.75 -36.20 24.54
CA GLY A 100 -14.51 -35.70 25.13
C GLY A 100 -13.28 -36.48 24.71
N MET A 101 -12.12 -35.81 24.75
CA MET A 101 -10.82 -36.27 24.22
C MET A 101 -10.82 -36.55 22.71
N THR A 102 -11.69 -37.44 22.23
CA THR A 102 -11.94 -37.76 20.82
C THR A 102 -13.16 -38.68 20.67
N TYR A 103 -13.76 -38.70 19.48
CA TYR A 103 -14.69 -39.75 19.09
C TYR A 103 -13.92 -40.96 18.57
N TYR A 104 -13.92 -42.08 19.30
CA TYR A 104 -13.18 -43.28 18.91
C TYR A 104 -13.98 -44.16 17.95
N VAL A 105 -13.31 -44.65 16.91
CA VAL A 105 -13.80 -45.69 16.01
C VAL A 105 -12.70 -46.74 15.88
N ASN A 106 -13.06 -48.01 16.05
CA ASN A 106 -12.15 -49.10 15.75
C ASN A 106 -12.08 -49.26 14.22
N LYS A 107 -13.02 -49.96 13.59
CA LYS A 107 -13.12 -50.03 12.12
C LYS A 107 -14.16 -49.07 11.56
N LEU A 108 -13.75 -48.19 10.64
CA LEU A 108 -14.64 -47.30 9.89
C LEU A 108 -14.79 -47.76 8.44
N ASN A 109 -16.00 -48.15 8.03
CA ASN A 109 -16.33 -48.40 6.63
C ASN A 109 -17.38 -47.40 6.14
N MET A 110 -17.02 -46.56 5.16
CA MET A 110 -17.92 -45.58 4.57
C MET A 110 -18.04 -45.77 3.06
N ASP A 111 -19.27 -45.75 2.59
CA ASP A 111 -19.64 -45.81 1.18
C ASP A 111 -20.73 -44.77 0.89
N ASN A 112 -20.46 -43.81 0.00
CA ASN A 112 -21.34 -42.68 -0.32
C ASN A 112 -21.94 -41.98 0.91
N SER A 113 -21.13 -41.80 1.96
CA SER A 113 -21.62 -41.40 3.28
C SER A 113 -20.91 -40.16 3.83
N GLU A 114 -21.54 -39.50 4.78
CA GLU A 114 -20.99 -38.32 5.46
C GLU A 114 -20.81 -38.57 6.96
N PHE A 115 -19.69 -38.13 7.52
CA PHE A 115 -19.45 -38.16 8.96
C PHE A 115 -18.93 -36.81 9.44
N VAL A 116 -19.72 -36.11 10.26
CA VAL A 116 -19.40 -34.78 10.81
C VAL A 116 -19.16 -34.86 12.31
N ILE A 117 -18.01 -34.36 12.76
CA ILE A 117 -17.64 -34.26 14.17
C ILE A 117 -17.64 -32.78 14.58
N ASN A 118 -18.59 -32.40 15.42
CA ASN A 118 -18.83 -31.02 15.86
C ASN A 118 -18.27 -30.74 17.26
N LYS A 119 -17.98 -29.45 17.51
CA LYS A 119 -17.52 -28.93 18.80
C LYS A 119 -18.69 -28.62 19.75
N ILE A 120 -18.52 -28.91 21.03
CA ILE A 120 -19.35 -28.40 22.14
C ILE A 120 -18.41 -28.05 23.29
N GLY A 121 -18.45 -26.81 23.80
CA GLY A 121 -17.72 -26.41 25.01
C GLY A 121 -16.21 -26.72 25.02
N TRP A 122 -15.63 -26.89 26.22
CA TRP A 122 -14.19 -27.00 26.55
C TRP A 122 -13.39 -28.12 25.83
N ARG A 123 -12.05 -28.11 26.02
CA ARG A 123 -10.98 -28.83 25.28
C ARG A 123 -11.28 -30.26 24.77
N ASN A 124 -11.45 -30.42 23.46
CA ASN A 124 -11.37 -31.71 22.75
C ASN A 124 -10.02 -31.80 22.02
N SER A 125 -9.09 -32.64 22.48
CA SER A 125 -7.74 -32.72 21.88
C SER A 125 -7.78 -33.25 20.44
N THR A 126 -8.56 -34.28 20.16
CA THR A 126 -8.70 -34.85 18.82
C THR A 126 -10.18 -34.89 18.43
N GLY A 127 -10.52 -34.62 17.17
CA GLY A 127 -11.91 -34.77 16.69
C GLY A 127 -12.30 -36.25 16.62
N LEU A 128 -11.74 -36.98 15.66
CA LEU A 128 -11.99 -38.40 15.39
C LEU A 128 -10.69 -39.21 15.55
N THR A 129 -10.76 -40.37 16.19
CA THR A 129 -9.64 -41.33 16.26
C THR A 129 -10.03 -42.65 15.60
N ILE A 130 -9.20 -43.13 14.66
CA ILE A 130 -9.39 -44.39 13.93
C ILE A 130 -8.27 -45.36 14.31
N GLN A 131 -8.63 -46.54 14.83
CA GLN A 131 -7.67 -47.50 15.42
C GLN A 131 -7.55 -48.82 14.65
N GLY A 132 -8.53 -49.15 13.80
CA GLY A 132 -8.60 -50.38 13.01
C GLY A 132 -8.58 -50.15 11.50
N ASN A 133 -8.36 -51.24 10.75
CA ASN A 133 -8.33 -51.23 9.28
C ASN A 133 -9.64 -50.70 8.69
N SER A 134 -9.56 -49.58 7.97
CA SER A 134 -10.73 -48.77 7.61
C SER A 134 -10.75 -48.38 6.13
N THR A 135 -11.94 -48.13 5.59
CA THR A 135 -12.16 -47.71 4.20
C THR A 135 -13.17 -46.57 4.10
N VAL A 136 -12.86 -45.56 3.29
CA VAL A 136 -13.76 -44.43 2.97
C VAL A 136 -13.83 -44.29 1.45
N THR A 137 -15.00 -44.52 0.86
CA THR A 137 -15.14 -44.74 -0.59
C THR A 137 -16.33 -44.01 -1.20
N ASN A 138 -16.36 -43.93 -2.54
CA ASN A 138 -17.51 -43.51 -3.35
C ASN A 138 -18.13 -42.17 -2.93
N ASN A 139 -17.38 -41.08 -3.06
CA ASN A 139 -17.81 -39.73 -2.73
C ASN A 139 -18.19 -39.54 -1.25
N SER A 140 -17.61 -40.34 -0.35
CA SER A 140 -17.79 -40.14 1.08
C SER A 140 -17.07 -38.87 1.57
N ARG A 141 -17.55 -38.29 2.67
CA ARG A 141 -16.98 -37.07 3.26
C ARG A 141 -16.88 -37.15 4.77
N ILE A 142 -15.69 -36.87 5.32
CA ILE A 142 -15.49 -36.70 6.77
C ILE A 142 -15.19 -35.23 7.05
N VAL A 143 -15.91 -34.63 8.00
CA VAL A 143 -15.74 -33.22 8.41
C VAL A 143 -15.37 -33.14 9.87
N ALA A 144 -14.15 -32.67 10.16
CA ALA A 144 -13.68 -32.44 11.51
C ALA A 144 -13.79 -30.95 11.86
N ASN A 145 -14.85 -30.57 12.58
CA ASN A 145 -15.02 -29.23 13.14
C ASN A 145 -14.46 -29.11 14.56
N ALA A 146 -14.07 -30.22 15.18
CA ALA A 146 -13.48 -30.32 16.52
C ALA A 146 -12.04 -30.85 16.49
N GLY A 147 -11.28 -30.63 17.58
CA GLY A 147 -9.91 -31.12 17.77
C GLY A 147 -8.86 -30.00 17.87
N SER A 148 -8.36 -29.72 19.07
CA SER A 148 -7.32 -28.70 19.31
C SER A 148 -5.91 -29.15 18.95
N THR A 149 -5.67 -30.46 18.90
CA THR A 149 -4.40 -31.11 18.54
C THR A 149 -4.48 -31.74 17.15
N ALA A 150 -5.54 -32.50 16.85
CA ALA A 150 -5.78 -33.09 15.53
C ALA A 150 -7.27 -33.10 15.18
N GLY A 151 -7.63 -32.87 13.92
CA GLY A 151 -9.00 -33.10 13.45
C GLY A 151 -9.31 -34.61 13.39
N ILE A 152 -8.41 -35.37 12.75
CA ILE A 152 -8.46 -36.84 12.68
C ILE A 152 -7.10 -37.38 13.14
N SER A 153 -7.09 -38.37 14.03
CA SER A 153 -5.92 -39.14 14.38
C SER A 153 -6.07 -40.58 13.90
N VAL A 154 -5.03 -41.11 13.26
CA VAL A 154 -4.97 -42.51 12.81
C VAL A 154 -3.89 -43.23 13.60
N GLY A 155 -4.28 -44.30 14.29
CA GLY A 155 -3.38 -45.14 15.08
C GLY A 155 -3.66 -46.61 14.80
N ILE A 156 -3.38 -47.06 13.57
CA ILE A 156 -3.67 -48.43 13.13
C ILE A 156 -2.36 -49.22 13.08
N GLU A 157 -2.06 -49.96 14.15
CA GLU A 157 -0.85 -50.77 14.20
C GLU A 157 -0.83 -51.81 13.07
N ASN A 158 0.23 -51.81 12.25
CA ASN A 158 0.41 -52.70 11.10
C ASN A 158 -0.77 -52.76 10.11
N GLY A 159 -1.61 -51.73 10.08
CA GLY A 159 -2.80 -51.67 9.23
C GLY A 159 -2.89 -50.40 8.39
N LYS A 160 -4.06 -50.21 7.76
CA LYS A 160 -4.28 -49.11 6.82
C LYS A 160 -5.67 -48.49 6.89
N LEU A 161 -5.71 -47.18 6.64
CA LEU A 161 -6.90 -46.44 6.25
C LEU A 161 -6.80 -46.14 4.74
N THR A 162 -7.76 -46.61 3.96
CA THR A 162 -7.84 -46.33 2.51
C THR A 162 -8.96 -45.36 2.23
N VAL A 163 -8.65 -44.23 1.60
CA VAL A 163 -9.62 -43.20 1.20
C VAL A 163 -9.60 -43.10 -0.32
N THR A 164 -10.72 -43.43 -0.97
CA THR A 164 -10.81 -43.48 -2.44
C THR A 164 -11.98 -42.63 -2.92
N ASN A 165 -11.73 -41.75 -3.89
CA ASN A 165 -12.72 -40.83 -4.45
C ASN A 165 -13.58 -40.14 -3.37
N SER A 166 -12.96 -39.63 -2.30
CA SER A 166 -13.65 -39.13 -1.11
C SER A 166 -12.99 -37.86 -0.58
N THR A 167 -13.62 -37.17 0.39
CA THR A 167 -13.13 -35.90 0.94
C THR A 167 -12.89 -35.98 2.44
N LEU A 168 -11.72 -35.51 2.89
CA LEU A 168 -11.45 -35.19 4.30
C LEU A 168 -11.38 -33.67 4.45
N GLU A 169 -12.20 -33.11 5.35
CA GLU A 169 -12.30 -31.66 5.54
C GLU A 169 -12.01 -31.25 6.98
N PHE A 170 -11.08 -30.31 7.14
CA PHE A 170 -10.56 -29.88 8.43
C PHE A 170 -10.91 -28.42 8.70
N ASN A 171 -11.79 -28.23 9.70
CA ASN A 171 -12.25 -26.94 10.17
C ASN A 171 -11.88 -26.63 11.63
N ASN A 172 -11.17 -27.56 12.28
CA ASN A 172 -10.92 -27.62 13.71
C ASN A 172 -10.04 -26.49 14.28
N GLY A 173 -9.14 -25.91 13.47
CA GLY A 173 -8.25 -24.82 13.90
C GLY A 173 -7.20 -25.20 14.96
N GLY A 174 -6.91 -26.49 15.14
CA GLY A 174 -5.93 -27.01 16.09
C GLY A 174 -4.51 -27.14 15.54
N THR A 175 -3.64 -27.85 16.25
CA THR A 175 -2.24 -28.10 15.83
C THR A 175 -2.12 -28.92 14.55
N GLY A 176 -3.10 -29.74 14.19
CA GLY A 176 -3.09 -30.50 12.94
C GLY A 176 -4.48 -30.83 12.43
N GLY A 177 -4.58 -31.15 11.15
CA GLY A 177 -5.79 -31.71 10.54
C GLY A 177 -5.78 -33.23 10.63
N LEU A 178 -5.14 -33.90 9.68
CA LEU A 178 -4.92 -35.35 9.69
C LEU A 178 -3.56 -35.70 10.33
N ASN A 179 -3.57 -36.44 11.43
CA ASN A 179 -2.34 -36.91 12.11
C ASN A 179 -2.25 -38.44 12.07
N VAL A 180 -1.29 -38.97 11.33
CA VAL A 180 -1.01 -40.41 11.24
C VAL A 180 0.09 -40.78 12.24
N ASN A 181 -0.31 -41.33 13.38
CA ASN A 181 0.62 -41.72 14.45
C ASN A 181 1.28 -43.07 14.15
N THR A 182 0.48 -44.05 13.74
CA THR A 182 0.92 -45.40 13.37
C THR A 182 0.12 -45.92 12.17
N GLY A 183 0.74 -46.78 11.36
CA GLY A 183 0.09 -47.42 10.21
C GLY A 183 0.18 -46.62 8.91
N LYS A 184 -0.65 -46.96 7.93
CA LYS A 184 -0.61 -46.37 6.58
C LYS A 184 -1.94 -45.73 6.19
N VAL A 185 -1.92 -44.46 5.81
CA VAL A 185 -3.05 -43.80 5.15
C VAL A 185 -2.78 -43.70 3.65
N ILE A 186 -3.69 -44.21 2.83
CA ILE A 186 -3.60 -44.15 1.37
C ILE A 186 -4.79 -43.37 0.85
N LEU A 187 -4.54 -42.23 0.21
CA LEU A 187 -5.55 -41.45 -0.50
C LEU A 187 -5.38 -41.65 -2.01
N THR A 188 -6.44 -42.07 -2.68
CA THR A 188 -6.51 -42.24 -4.14
C THR A 188 -7.66 -41.41 -4.68
N ASP A 189 -7.40 -40.55 -5.67
CA ASP A 189 -8.41 -39.69 -6.32
C ASP A 189 -9.25 -38.85 -5.33
N SER A 190 -8.70 -38.58 -4.14
CA SER A 190 -9.40 -38.02 -2.98
C SER A 190 -8.92 -36.62 -2.64
N THR A 191 -9.74 -35.88 -1.91
CA THR A 191 -9.49 -34.47 -1.56
C THR A 191 -9.22 -34.30 -0.07
N ILE A 192 -8.18 -33.54 0.28
CA ILE A 192 -7.99 -32.98 1.63
C ILE A 192 -8.29 -31.48 1.55
N LYS A 193 -9.21 -31.00 2.39
CA LYS A 193 -9.57 -29.59 2.50
C LYS A 193 -9.15 -29.00 3.84
N GLY A 194 -8.51 -27.84 3.81
CA GLY A 194 -8.15 -27.07 5.00
C GLY A 194 -8.71 -25.65 4.92
N ASN A 195 -9.12 -25.10 6.06
CA ASN A 195 -9.60 -23.71 6.14
C ASN A 195 -8.51 -22.70 6.56
N GLY A 196 -7.26 -23.15 6.69
CA GLY A 196 -6.11 -22.32 7.10
C GLY A 196 -6.09 -21.91 8.56
N LYS A 197 -6.92 -22.50 9.43
CA LYS A 197 -6.91 -22.18 10.87
C LYS A 197 -5.90 -23.01 11.67
N ASN A 198 -5.38 -24.11 11.11
CA ASN A 198 -4.44 -24.98 11.82
C ASN A 198 -3.09 -24.28 12.08
N SER A 199 -2.51 -24.50 13.26
CA SER A 199 -1.21 -23.91 13.64
C SER A 199 -0.01 -24.80 13.26
N GLY A 200 -0.24 -26.10 13.07
CA GLY A 200 0.70 -27.04 12.47
C GLY A 200 0.14 -27.66 11.19
N ALA A 201 0.86 -28.63 10.62
CA ALA A 201 0.58 -29.19 9.30
C ALA A 201 -0.88 -29.67 9.15
N LEU A 202 -1.50 -29.33 8.00
CA LEU A 202 -2.86 -29.73 7.67
C LEU A 202 -3.02 -31.25 7.64
N PHE A 203 -1.98 -31.96 7.19
CA PHE A 203 -1.90 -33.41 7.27
C PHE A 203 -0.45 -33.85 7.50
N GLY A 204 -0.25 -35.01 8.09
CA GLY A 204 1.08 -35.57 8.19
C GLY A 204 1.20 -36.89 8.90
N ALA A 205 2.41 -37.43 8.90
CA ALA A 205 2.75 -38.71 9.50
C ALA A 205 3.93 -38.61 10.47
N GLN A 206 3.79 -39.29 11.61
CA GLN A 206 4.86 -39.47 12.60
C GLN A 206 5.74 -40.67 12.23
N GLU A 207 6.76 -40.96 13.06
CA GLU A 207 7.82 -41.94 12.77
C GLU A 207 7.31 -43.33 12.39
N ASN A 208 6.24 -43.78 13.04
CA ASN A 208 5.63 -45.10 12.81
C ASN A 208 4.42 -45.05 11.85
N GLY A 209 4.14 -43.88 11.28
CA GLY A 209 3.04 -43.63 10.37
C GLY A 209 3.52 -43.38 8.94
N SER A 210 2.61 -43.49 7.97
CA SER A 210 2.85 -43.02 6.60
C SER A 210 1.57 -42.53 5.93
N ILE A 211 1.73 -41.58 5.02
CA ILE A 211 0.67 -41.07 4.15
C ILE A 211 1.12 -41.12 2.69
N GLU A 212 0.29 -41.69 1.84
CA GLU A 212 0.50 -41.79 0.39
C GLU A 212 -0.63 -41.09 -0.36
N LEU A 213 -0.29 -40.10 -1.16
CA LEU A 213 -1.20 -39.37 -2.05
C LEU A 213 -0.95 -39.79 -3.49
N ARG A 214 -1.96 -40.34 -4.17
CA ARG A 214 -1.84 -40.88 -5.53
C ARG A 214 -3.09 -40.66 -6.38
N GLY A 215 -2.95 -40.89 -7.68
CA GLY A 215 -4.01 -40.62 -8.65
C GLY A 215 -4.34 -39.12 -8.73
N ASP A 216 -5.58 -38.78 -8.98
CA ASP A 216 -6.11 -37.41 -9.09
C ASP A 216 -6.44 -36.82 -7.71
N CYS A 217 -5.55 -37.02 -6.74
CA CYS A 217 -5.68 -36.41 -5.42
C CYS A 217 -5.67 -34.88 -5.50
N LEU A 218 -6.34 -34.24 -4.57
CA LEU A 218 -6.42 -32.79 -4.51
C LEU A 218 -6.18 -32.29 -3.09
N ILE A 219 -5.22 -31.41 -2.90
CA ILE A 219 -5.06 -30.65 -1.65
C ILE A 219 -5.58 -29.24 -1.89
N ASP A 220 -6.67 -28.91 -1.20
CA ASP A 220 -7.32 -27.61 -1.21
C ASP A 220 -7.11 -26.92 0.14
N SER A 221 -5.96 -26.26 0.29
CA SER A 221 -5.64 -25.41 1.46
C SER A 221 -5.55 -23.94 1.03
N PRO A 222 -5.57 -22.94 1.91
CA PRO A 222 -5.33 -21.56 1.50
C PRO A 222 -3.90 -21.29 0.99
N ALA A 223 -2.95 -22.19 1.23
CA ALA A 223 -1.54 -22.08 0.85
C ALA A 223 -0.87 -20.75 1.25
N SER A 224 -1.31 -20.18 2.37
CA SER A 224 -0.92 -18.85 2.87
C SER A 224 0.18 -18.89 3.94
N LYS A 225 0.43 -20.07 4.52
CA LYS A 225 1.43 -20.29 5.57
C LYS A 225 1.94 -21.72 5.52
N ASN A 226 3.11 -21.93 6.11
CA ASN A 226 3.79 -23.24 6.15
C ASN A 226 2.91 -24.39 6.70
N ALA A 227 2.00 -24.08 7.63
CA ALA A 227 1.07 -25.03 8.23
C ALA A 227 -0.02 -25.54 7.28
N ASP A 228 -0.27 -24.87 6.15
CA ASP A 228 -1.31 -25.26 5.19
C ASP A 228 -0.90 -26.49 4.35
N GLY A 229 0.35 -26.94 4.47
CA GLY A 229 0.90 -28.12 3.77
C GLY A 229 0.91 -29.41 4.57
N GLY A 230 1.56 -30.42 3.99
CA GLY A 230 1.82 -31.72 4.60
C GLY A 230 3.14 -31.79 5.37
N ALA A 231 3.29 -32.77 6.27
CA ALA A 231 4.56 -33.09 6.91
C ALA A 231 4.77 -34.61 7.11
N GLY A 232 6.01 -35.08 7.11
CA GLY A 232 6.33 -36.48 7.42
C GLY A 232 7.75 -36.66 7.92
N THR A 233 7.99 -37.65 8.77
CA THR A 233 9.35 -38.07 9.18
C THR A 233 9.99 -38.98 8.13
N GLY A 234 11.24 -38.71 7.74
CA GLY A 234 11.94 -39.51 6.74
C GLY A 234 11.18 -39.60 5.41
N ASN A 235 10.79 -40.82 5.01
CA ASN A 235 10.08 -41.11 3.76
C ASN A 235 8.57 -41.37 3.95
N SER A 236 8.01 -41.00 5.10
CA SER A 236 6.60 -41.29 5.45
C SER A 236 5.57 -40.44 4.71
N TYR A 237 5.97 -39.34 4.07
CA TYR A 237 5.10 -38.52 3.23
C TYR A 237 5.42 -38.75 1.75
N VAL A 238 4.53 -39.48 1.07
CA VAL A 238 4.71 -39.93 -0.31
C VAL A 238 3.68 -39.29 -1.24
N VAL A 239 4.16 -38.75 -2.36
CA VAL A 239 3.31 -38.21 -3.44
C VAL A 239 3.69 -38.83 -4.78
N THR A 240 2.70 -39.35 -5.49
CA THR A 240 2.87 -39.90 -6.85
C THR A 240 1.84 -39.37 -7.85
N GLY A 241 0.92 -38.52 -7.41
CA GLY A 241 -0.09 -37.89 -8.26
C GLY A 241 -0.81 -36.74 -7.55
N GLY A 242 -1.65 -36.04 -8.30
CA GLY A 242 -2.58 -35.04 -7.80
C GLY A 242 -2.10 -33.60 -7.92
N SER A 243 -3.00 -32.66 -7.63
CA SER A 243 -2.71 -31.23 -7.51
C SER A 243 -2.66 -30.80 -6.06
N HIS A 244 -1.62 -30.06 -5.67
CA HIS A 244 -1.29 -29.77 -4.27
C HIS A 244 -1.18 -28.27 -4.02
N MET A 245 -2.29 -27.61 -3.69
CA MET A 245 -2.28 -26.19 -3.32
C MET A 245 -1.76 -26.05 -1.88
N VAL A 246 -0.44 -25.92 -1.73
CA VAL A 246 0.28 -25.87 -0.45
C VAL A 246 1.43 -24.86 -0.50
N THR A 247 1.87 -24.37 0.65
CA THR A 247 3.09 -23.55 0.76
C THR A 247 4.34 -24.43 0.76
N TYR A 248 5.31 -24.15 -0.11
CA TYR A 248 6.62 -24.80 -0.08
C TYR A 248 7.43 -24.29 1.11
N ALA A 249 7.68 -25.16 2.09
CA ALA A 249 8.29 -24.77 3.37
C ALA A 249 9.32 -25.80 3.87
N PRO A 250 10.45 -26.01 3.14
CA PRO A 250 11.38 -27.11 3.40
C PRO A 250 12.01 -27.11 4.80
N ASP A 251 12.09 -25.94 5.44
CA ASP A 251 12.67 -25.75 6.78
C ASP A 251 11.63 -25.86 7.91
N TYR A 252 10.34 -25.91 7.58
CA TYR A 252 9.28 -25.98 8.58
C TYR A 252 9.23 -27.38 9.21
N HIS A 253 9.36 -27.45 10.54
CA HIS A 253 9.49 -28.70 11.31
C HIS A 253 10.63 -29.62 10.86
N SER A 254 11.67 -29.11 10.19
CA SER A 254 12.79 -29.89 9.62
C SER A 254 13.44 -30.87 10.60
N ASN A 255 13.57 -30.49 11.88
CA ASN A 255 14.13 -31.34 12.95
C ASN A 255 13.20 -32.50 13.39
N LYS A 256 11.90 -32.40 13.08
CA LYS A 256 10.85 -33.38 13.43
C LYS A 256 10.26 -34.06 12.19
N GLY A 257 10.74 -33.76 10.98
CA GLY A 257 10.23 -34.26 9.70
C GLY A 257 10.43 -33.28 8.54
N SER A 258 10.11 -33.69 7.32
CA SER A 258 10.13 -32.90 6.08
C SER A 258 8.72 -32.56 5.64
N THR A 259 8.48 -31.31 5.24
CA THR A 259 7.27 -30.89 4.51
C THR A 259 7.35 -31.16 3.01
N VAL A 260 8.54 -31.50 2.54
CA VAL A 260 8.79 -31.90 1.15
C VAL A 260 8.58 -33.41 1.04
N PRO A 261 7.61 -33.87 0.22
CA PRO A 261 7.36 -35.29 0.01
C PRO A 261 8.45 -35.98 -0.80
N VAL A 262 8.40 -37.31 -0.81
CA VAL A 262 9.17 -38.17 -1.70
C VAL A 262 8.26 -38.87 -2.73
N ASN A 263 8.83 -39.36 -3.82
CA ASN A 263 8.11 -40.13 -4.86
C ASN A 263 7.93 -41.63 -4.53
N GLY A 264 8.23 -42.03 -3.29
CA GLY A 264 8.04 -43.40 -2.80
C GLY A 264 9.13 -44.38 -3.20
N LYS A 265 9.12 -45.56 -2.55
CA LYS A 265 10.21 -46.55 -2.63
C LYS A 265 10.46 -47.04 -4.06
N GLU A 266 9.41 -47.28 -4.82
CA GLU A 266 9.48 -47.75 -6.21
C GLU A 266 10.18 -46.75 -7.15
N ASN A 267 10.12 -45.46 -6.81
CA ASN A 267 10.77 -44.39 -7.57
C ASN A 267 12.07 -43.88 -6.91
N GLY A 268 12.54 -44.58 -5.88
CA GLY A 268 13.80 -44.30 -5.21
C GLY A 268 13.73 -43.36 -4.01
N ASN A 269 12.55 -43.00 -3.49
CA ASN A 269 12.40 -42.06 -2.36
C ASN A 269 13.14 -40.74 -2.58
N GLU A 270 13.11 -40.21 -3.80
CA GLU A 270 13.72 -38.92 -4.11
C GLU A 270 12.85 -37.77 -3.56
N ARG A 271 13.48 -36.75 -2.98
CA ARG A 271 12.78 -35.52 -2.55
C ARG A 271 12.33 -34.73 -3.78
N LEU A 272 11.12 -34.19 -3.73
CA LEU A 272 10.46 -33.58 -4.88
C LEU A 272 10.51 -32.05 -4.84
N SER A 273 10.25 -31.44 -5.99
CA SER A 273 10.03 -30.00 -6.12
C SER A 273 8.58 -29.72 -6.47
N LEU A 274 8.06 -28.61 -5.97
CA LEU A 274 6.68 -28.18 -6.23
C LEU A 274 6.66 -27.27 -7.45
N PHE A 275 6.12 -27.77 -8.56
CA PHE A 275 5.95 -27.02 -9.80
C PHE A 275 4.50 -26.66 -10.03
N THR A 276 4.25 -25.52 -10.66
CA THR A 276 2.95 -25.22 -11.28
C THR A 276 3.06 -25.45 -12.78
N LEU A 277 2.17 -26.26 -13.36
CA LEU A 277 2.15 -26.51 -14.80
C LEU A 277 1.78 -25.25 -15.58
N ALA A 278 2.40 -25.06 -16.75
CA ALA A 278 2.07 -23.94 -17.65
C ALA A 278 0.72 -24.12 -18.36
N ASP A 279 0.33 -25.37 -18.61
CA ASP A 279 -0.94 -25.74 -19.23
C ASP A 279 -1.78 -26.57 -18.24
N SER A 280 -2.86 -25.96 -17.73
CA SER A 280 -3.77 -26.63 -16.79
C SER A 280 -4.66 -27.69 -17.44
N SER A 281 -4.66 -27.83 -18.77
CA SER A 281 -5.37 -28.91 -19.47
C SER A 281 -4.65 -30.26 -19.39
N VAL A 282 -3.36 -30.27 -19.02
CA VAL A 282 -2.55 -31.50 -18.86
C VAL A 282 -3.12 -32.37 -17.76
N ASN A 283 -3.49 -33.60 -18.09
CA ASN A 283 -4.11 -34.55 -17.16
C ASN A 283 -3.15 -35.60 -16.61
N GLU A 284 -1.99 -35.78 -17.25
CA GLU A 284 -0.98 -36.76 -16.88
C GLU A 284 0.40 -36.27 -17.34
N ILE A 285 1.42 -36.53 -16.52
CA ILE A 285 2.84 -36.35 -16.87
C ILE A 285 3.65 -37.61 -16.52
N LYS A 286 4.83 -37.74 -17.13
CA LYS A 286 5.75 -38.89 -17.00
C LYS A 286 7.16 -38.44 -16.61
N PRO A 287 7.36 -37.86 -15.42
CA PRO A 287 8.68 -37.42 -14.97
C PRO A 287 9.63 -38.60 -14.82
N ILE A 288 10.92 -38.33 -14.97
CA ILE A 288 12.00 -39.31 -14.80
C ILE A 288 12.43 -39.31 -13.32
N ASN A 289 12.43 -40.47 -12.68
CA ASN A 289 12.90 -40.64 -11.31
C ASN A 289 14.45 -40.72 -11.24
N LYS A 290 15.02 -40.73 -10.03
CA LYS A 290 16.48 -40.85 -9.84
C LYS A 290 17.12 -42.10 -10.45
N ASN A 291 16.34 -43.15 -10.70
CA ASN A 291 16.79 -44.40 -11.32
C ASN A 291 16.76 -44.32 -12.86
N GLY A 292 16.43 -43.16 -13.44
CA GLY A 292 16.37 -42.96 -14.89
C GLY A 292 15.10 -43.52 -15.56
N THR A 293 14.11 -43.95 -14.77
CA THR A 293 12.85 -44.53 -15.29
C THR A 293 11.72 -43.52 -15.19
N THR A 294 10.82 -43.49 -16.18
CA THR A 294 9.60 -42.67 -16.13
C THR A 294 8.50 -43.35 -15.32
N TYR A 295 7.73 -42.59 -14.56
CA TYR A 295 6.51 -43.08 -13.89
C TYR A 295 5.31 -42.19 -14.18
N ILE A 296 4.10 -42.74 -14.11
CA ILE A 296 2.86 -42.00 -14.37
C ILE A 296 2.53 -41.12 -13.17
N TYR A 297 2.25 -39.84 -13.42
CA TYR A 297 1.73 -38.89 -12.45
C TYR A 297 0.41 -38.31 -13.00
N SER A 298 -0.72 -38.76 -12.46
CA SER A 298 -2.05 -38.26 -12.84
C SER A 298 -2.35 -36.93 -12.13
N VAL A 299 -2.96 -35.98 -12.84
CA VAL A 299 -3.32 -34.65 -12.33
C VAL A 299 -4.52 -34.08 -13.10
N LYS A 300 -5.64 -34.81 -13.15
CA LYS A 300 -6.84 -34.35 -13.87
C LYS A 300 -7.49 -33.13 -13.21
N LYS A 301 -7.53 -33.11 -11.87
CA LYS A 301 -8.18 -32.05 -11.08
C LYS A 301 -7.25 -30.86 -10.93
N ALA A 302 -7.76 -29.66 -11.24
CA ALA A 302 -7.10 -28.41 -10.88
C ALA A 302 -7.40 -28.05 -9.42
N SER A 303 -6.50 -27.28 -8.82
CA SER A 303 -6.69 -26.66 -7.52
C SER A 303 -7.67 -25.48 -7.59
N LYS A 304 -8.07 -24.95 -6.43
CA LYS A 304 -9.08 -23.88 -6.33
C LYS A 304 -8.72 -22.59 -7.08
N ASP A 305 -7.44 -22.34 -7.32
CA ASP A 305 -6.93 -21.24 -8.15
C ASP A 305 -6.98 -21.52 -9.67
N ASN A 306 -7.51 -22.68 -10.06
CA ASN A 306 -7.55 -23.23 -11.42
C ASN A 306 -6.17 -23.59 -12.00
N GLU A 307 -5.16 -23.74 -11.14
CA GLU A 307 -3.83 -24.21 -11.53
C GLU A 307 -3.60 -25.68 -11.12
N LYS A 308 -2.53 -26.29 -11.63
CA LYS A 308 -2.12 -27.65 -11.30
C LYS A 308 -0.73 -27.61 -10.67
N HIS A 309 -0.66 -27.86 -9.37
CA HIS A 309 0.58 -27.87 -8.61
C HIS A 309 1.05 -29.31 -8.36
N VAL A 310 2.19 -29.69 -8.91
CA VAL A 310 2.67 -31.07 -8.92
C VAL A 310 3.96 -31.21 -8.13
N TRP A 311 4.05 -32.26 -7.33
CA TRP A 311 5.29 -32.67 -6.68
C TRP A 311 6.02 -33.69 -7.54
N VAL A 312 7.14 -33.29 -8.14
CA VAL A 312 7.87 -34.14 -9.10
C VAL A 312 9.39 -33.94 -9.00
N PRO A 313 10.21 -34.90 -9.48
CA PRO A 313 11.65 -34.75 -9.58
C PRO A 313 12.04 -33.58 -10.48
N ALA A 314 13.06 -32.82 -10.06
CA ALA A 314 13.62 -31.72 -10.82
C ALA A 314 14.99 -32.07 -11.41
N ALA A 315 15.35 -31.38 -12.50
CA ALA A 315 16.71 -31.29 -13.01
C ALA A 315 17.15 -29.83 -13.04
N LYS A 316 18.41 -29.59 -12.66
CA LYS A 316 19.00 -28.25 -12.63
C LYS A 316 19.51 -27.83 -13.99
N VAL A 317 19.27 -26.58 -14.35
CA VAL A 317 19.91 -25.91 -15.48
C VAL A 317 20.78 -24.79 -14.93
N ILE A 318 22.09 -24.97 -15.01
CA ILE A 318 23.08 -24.05 -14.43
C ILE A 318 23.63 -23.17 -15.55
N PHE A 319 23.34 -21.87 -15.49
CA PHE A 319 23.77 -20.87 -16.46
C PHE A 319 25.08 -20.21 -16.03
N GLU A 320 26.10 -20.33 -16.86
CA GLU A 320 27.45 -19.78 -16.64
C GLU A 320 27.78 -18.70 -17.67
N LEU A 321 28.45 -17.63 -17.23
CA LEU A 321 28.77 -16.49 -18.10
C LEU A 321 29.81 -16.81 -19.19
N ASN A 322 30.49 -17.94 -19.11
CA ASN A 322 31.46 -18.44 -20.08
C ASN A 322 31.53 -19.98 -20.01
N ASP A 323 31.92 -20.66 -21.09
CA ASP A 323 32.29 -22.09 -21.01
C ASP A 323 33.54 -22.23 -20.13
N ALA A 324 33.41 -22.91 -18.99
CA ALA A 324 34.53 -23.16 -18.08
C ALA A 324 35.73 -23.82 -18.77
N LYS A 325 35.48 -24.66 -19.81
CA LYS A 325 36.49 -25.40 -20.56
C LYS A 325 37.04 -24.63 -21.77
N ALA A 326 36.50 -23.47 -22.12
CA ALA A 326 37.04 -22.68 -23.23
C ALA A 326 38.41 -22.08 -22.88
N ALA A 327 39.27 -21.94 -23.90
CA ALA A 327 40.52 -21.19 -23.76
C ALA A 327 40.25 -19.75 -23.31
N GLU A 328 41.10 -19.18 -22.47
CA GLU A 328 40.93 -17.82 -21.91
C GLU A 328 40.71 -16.74 -22.97
N ALA A 329 41.34 -16.87 -24.15
CA ALA A 329 41.17 -15.95 -25.26
C ALA A 329 39.73 -15.90 -25.84
N LYS A 330 38.92 -16.94 -25.59
CA LYS A 330 37.53 -17.07 -26.04
C LYS A 330 36.51 -16.67 -24.96
N LYS A 331 36.96 -16.46 -23.71
CA LYS A 331 36.09 -16.01 -22.61
C LYS A 331 35.87 -14.51 -22.69
N ALA A 332 34.63 -14.07 -22.51
CA ALA A 332 34.32 -12.66 -22.39
C ALA A 332 34.72 -12.15 -21.00
N LYS A 333 35.73 -11.28 -20.97
CA LYS A 333 36.19 -10.63 -19.73
C LYS A 333 35.17 -9.61 -19.25
N GLY A 334 34.89 -9.61 -17.95
CA GLY A 334 33.92 -8.69 -17.34
C GLY A 334 32.46 -9.04 -17.65
N ALA A 335 32.18 -10.27 -18.08
CA ALA A 335 30.82 -10.76 -18.22
C ALA A 335 30.11 -10.77 -16.85
N ILE A 336 28.87 -10.28 -16.81
CA ILE A 336 28.01 -10.23 -15.63
C ILE A 336 26.56 -10.52 -16.04
N PHE A 337 25.77 -11.03 -15.09
CA PHE A 337 24.32 -11.09 -15.24
C PHE A 337 23.69 -9.70 -15.14
N SER A 338 22.45 -9.57 -15.58
CA SER A 338 21.70 -8.31 -15.53
C SER A 338 21.51 -7.76 -14.11
N ASP A 339 21.60 -8.61 -13.08
CA ASP A 339 21.57 -8.22 -11.66
C ASP A 339 22.96 -7.89 -11.09
N SER A 340 23.94 -7.67 -11.96
CA SER A 340 25.35 -7.39 -11.66
C SER A 340 26.13 -8.54 -11.00
N SER A 341 25.53 -9.72 -10.85
CA SER A 341 26.25 -10.88 -10.29
C SER A 341 27.12 -11.59 -11.32
N THR A 342 28.16 -12.28 -10.84
CA THR A 342 29.01 -13.18 -11.65
C THR A 342 28.78 -14.65 -11.32
N LYS A 343 28.01 -14.94 -10.27
CA LYS A 343 27.70 -16.30 -9.84
C LYS A 343 26.71 -16.93 -10.81
N ALA A 344 26.92 -18.21 -11.12
CA ALA A 344 26.02 -18.98 -11.98
C ALA A 344 24.58 -18.89 -11.49
N LYS A 345 23.63 -18.88 -12.44
CA LYS A 345 22.19 -18.87 -12.17
C LYS A 345 21.62 -20.27 -12.31
N GLU A 346 20.68 -20.63 -11.46
CA GLU A 346 20.03 -21.94 -11.47
C GLU A 346 18.55 -21.78 -11.85
N SER A 347 18.11 -22.61 -12.79
CA SER A 347 16.70 -22.84 -13.08
C SER A 347 16.39 -24.33 -12.95
N LEU A 348 15.13 -24.68 -12.72
CA LEU A 348 14.67 -26.05 -12.52
C LEU A 348 13.64 -26.41 -13.59
N ALA A 349 13.83 -27.57 -14.20
CA ALA A 349 12.83 -28.20 -15.05
C ALA A 349 12.28 -29.45 -14.36
N ILE A 350 11.02 -29.81 -14.64
CA ILE A 350 10.53 -31.15 -14.33
C ILE A 350 11.41 -32.15 -15.10
N ARG A 351 12.01 -33.13 -14.42
CA ARG A 351 12.97 -34.04 -15.06
C ARG A 351 12.27 -34.84 -16.16
N GLY A 352 12.75 -34.69 -17.41
CA GLY A 352 12.12 -35.24 -18.62
C GLY A 352 11.32 -34.24 -19.44
N TYR A 353 11.26 -32.97 -19.01
CA TYR A 353 10.49 -31.90 -19.66
C TYR A 353 11.35 -30.65 -19.92
N ALA A 354 10.78 -29.73 -20.70
CA ALA A 354 11.35 -28.42 -20.98
C ALA A 354 11.15 -27.46 -19.80
N LEU A 355 11.96 -26.41 -19.70
CA LEU A 355 11.86 -25.38 -18.65
C LEU A 355 10.46 -24.72 -18.66
N ASN A 356 9.98 -24.35 -19.84
CA ASN A 356 8.68 -23.70 -20.03
C ASN A 356 7.46 -24.63 -19.93
N PHE A 357 7.66 -25.91 -19.65
CA PHE A 357 6.55 -26.82 -19.36
C PHE A 357 5.88 -26.49 -18.01
N ALA A 358 6.65 -25.89 -17.09
CA ALA A 358 6.16 -25.35 -15.84
C ALA A 358 6.18 -23.81 -15.87
N LYS A 359 5.11 -23.21 -15.36
CA LYS A 359 4.98 -21.75 -15.19
C LYS A 359 5.86 -21.25 -14.06
N THR A 360 5.91 -21.99 -12.94
CA THR A 360 6.71 -21.65 -11.77
C THR A 360 7.20 -22.91 -11.07
N VAL A 361 8.22 -22.72 -10.23
CA VAL A 361 8.71 -23.72 -9.28
C VAL A 361 8.92 -23.03 -7.93
N ALA A 362 8.46 -23.65 -6.86
CA ALA A 362 8.60 -23.06 -5.54
C ALA A 362 10.07 -23.06 -5.08
N GLY A 363 10.55 -21.92 -4.57
CA GLY A 363 11.93 -21.74 -4.11
C GLY A 363 12.99 -21.68 -5.22
N GLY A 364 12.60 -21.56 -6.50
CA GLY A 364 13.51 -21.50 -7.63
C GLY A 364 12.94 -20.73 -8.83
N SER A 365 13.50 -20.96 -10.02
CA SER A 365 13.04 -20.36 -11.29
C SER A 365 12.85 -21.45 -12.35
N THR A 366 11.85 -21.30 -13.23
CA THR A 366 11.68 -22.11 -14.45
C THR A 366 12.12 -21.36 -15.71
N GLU A 367 12.68 -20.15 -15.58
CA GLU A 367 12.99 -19.28 -16.70
C GLU A 367 14.47 -19.28 -17.07
N ILE A 368 14.77 -18.92 -18.32
CA ILE A 368 16.15 -18.60 -18.73
C ILE A 368 16.51 -17.22 -18.13
N PRO A 369 17.69 -17.04 -17.53
CA PRO A 369 18.14 -15.73 -17.06
C PRO A 369 18.12 -14.70 -18.19
N ALA A 370 17.81 -13.45 -17.84
CA ALA A 370 17.95 -12.33 -18.77
C ALA A 370 19.36 -12.29 -19.39
N ASN A 371 19.44 -11.77 -20.61
CA ASN A 371 20.68 -11.75 -21.38
C ASN A 371 21.80 -11.09 -20.56
N PRO A 372 22.94 -11.78 -20.39
CA PRO A 372 24.07 -11.22 -19.67
C PRO A 372 24.75 -10.14 -20.52
N ILE A 373 25.61 -9.37 -19.86
CA ILE A 373 26.34 -8.27 -20.47
C ILE A 373 27.84 -8.52 -20.32
N ALA A 374 28.62 -8.25 -21.36
CA ALA A 374 30.08 -8.25 -21.29
C ALA A 374 30.65 -7.08 -22.12
N PRO A 375 31.28 -6.07 -21.51
CA PRO A 375 31.75 -4.90 -22.24
C PRO A 375 32.82 -5.23 -23.29
N GLY A 376 32.63 -4.79 -24.53
CA GLY A 376 33.49 -5.13 -25.67
C GLY A 376 33.13 -6.44 -26.37
N TYR A 377 31.98 -7.02 -26.02
CA TYR A 377 31.46 -8.23 -26.61
C TYR A 377 29.97 -8.10 -26.95
N LYS A 378 29.53 -8.91 -27.91
CA LYS A 378 28.15 -9.16 -28.28
C LYS A 378 27.73 -10.54 -27.80
N PHE A 379 26.60 -10.62 -27.10
CA PHE A 379 26.02 -11.88 -26.65
C PHE A 379 25.37 -12.63 -27.82
N LEU A 380 25.78 -13.87 -28.08
CA LEU A 380 25.27 -14.70 -29.17
C LEU A 380 24.16 -15.67 -28.73
N GLY A 381 23.98 -15.84 -27.43
CA GLY A 381 23.01 -16.77 -26.85
C GLY A 381 23.63 -17.76 -25.87
N TRP A 382 22.75 -18.60 -25.33
CA TRP A 382 23.07 -19.69 -24.43
C TRP A 382 23.32 -20.99 -25.20
N PHE A 383 24.34 -21.76 -24.80
CA PHE A 383 24.75 -23.00 -25.47
C PHE A 383 25.01 -24.11 -24.44
N CYS A 384 24.82 -25.36 -24.85
CA CYS A 384 25.16 -26.54 -24.06
C CYS A 384 25.78 -27.62 -24.95
N LYS A 385 26.43 -28.61 -24.33
CA LYS A 385 26.96 -29.78 -25.03
C LYS A 385 25.99 -30.95 -24.85
N ASN A 386 25.69 -31.66 -25.94
CA ASN A 386 24.86 -32.86 -25.89
C ASN A 386 25.66 -34.07 -25.35
N ALA A 387 25.01 -35.23 -25.26
CA ALA A 387 25.63 -36.46 -24.75
C ALA A 387 26.85 -36.93 -25.61
N GLN A 388 26.91 -36.54 -26.88
CA GLN A 388 28.02 -36.79 -27.80
C GLN A 388 29.09 -35.68 -27.75
N ASN A 389 29.02 -34.79 -26.76
CA ASN A 389 29.92 -33.65 -26.57
C ASN A 389 29.91 -32.61 -27.72
N SER A 390 28.87 -32.63 -28.56
CA SER A 390 28.63 -31.62 -29.61
C SER A 390 27.92 -30.41 -29.03
N GLU A 391 28.42 -29.22 -29.35
CA GLU A 391 27.79 -27.95 -28.96
C GLU A 391 26.49 -27.71 -29.74
N GLN A 392 25.46 -27.22 -29.05
CA GLN A 392 24.20 -26.79 -29.63
C GLN A 392 23.64 -25.58 -28.89
N LYS A 393 22.79 -24.80 -29.56
CA LYS A 393 22.12 -23.65 -28.95
C LYS A 393 21.07 -24.14 -27.94
N PHE A 394 21.11 -23.61 -26.73
CA PHE A 394 20.14 -23.89 -25.68
C PHE A 394 18.90 -23.02 -25.86
N THR A 395 17.72 -23.61 -25.66
CA THR A 395 16.44 -22.90 -25.68
C THR A 395 15.55 -23.46 -24.58
N GLU A 396 14.57 -22.67 -24.12
CA GLU A 396 13.64 -23.06 -23.05
C GLU A 396 12.81 -24.31 -23.38
N LYS A 397 12.68 -24.65 -24.68
CA LYS A 397 11.94 -25.82 -25.21
C LYS A 397 12.75 -27.11 -25.18
N MET A 398 14.04 -27.04 -24.84
CA MET A 398 14.90 -28.22 -24.80
C MET A 398 14.51 -29.11 -23.62
N ILE A 399 14.32 -30.41 -23.88
CA ILE A 399 13.97 -31.41 -22.86
C ILE A 399 15.17 -31.68 -21.95
N ILE A 400 14.99 -31.45 -20.64
CA ILE A 400 16.04 -31.61 -19.63
C ILE A 400 15.86 -32.94 -18.90
N LYS A 401 16.73 -33.91 -19.17
CA LYS A 401 16.66 -35.27 -18.56
C LYS A 401 17.52 -35.42 -17.30
N SER A 402 18.51 -34.56 -17.11
CA SER A 402 19.44 -34.52 -16.00
C SER A 402 20.00 -33.12 -15.83
N ASP A 403 20.72 -32.87 -14.74
CA ASP A 403 21.39 -31.60 -14.52
C ASP A 403 22.25 -31.21 -15.74
N THR A 404 22.10 -29.97 -16.19
CA THR A 404 22.66 -29.48 -17.44
C THR A 404 23.35 -28.13 -17.21
N THR A 405 24.63 -28.04 -17.56
CA THR A 405 25.35 -26.76 -17.60
C THR A 405 25.15 -26.10 -18.96
N VAL A 406 24.76 -24.83 -18.92
CA VAL A 406 24.54 -23.97 -20.07
C VAL A 406 25.47 -22.77 -19.94
N TYR A 407 26.14 -22.37 -21.01
CA TYR A 407 27.08 -21.25 -20.99
C TYR A 407 26.77 -20.19 -22.04
N ALA A 408 27.09 -18.94 -21.71
CA ALA A 408 26.96 -17.82 -22.63
C ALA A 408 28.08 -17.85 -23.68
N LYS A 409 27.73 -17.54 -24.94
CA LYS A 409 28.68 -17.41 -26.04
C LYS A 409 28.77 -15.96 -26.52
N TRP A 410 29.96 -15.54 -26.88
CA TRP A 410 30.30 -14.14 -27.11
C TRP A 410 31.09 -13.95 -28.41
N GLU A 411 30.88 -12.81 -29.06
CA GLU A 411 31.67 -12.31 -30.20
C GLU A 411 32.32 -10.98 -29.80
N LYS A 412 33.58 -10.73 -30.18
CA LYS A 412 34.23 -9.45 -29.89
C LYS A 412 33.57 -8.33 -30.70
N ASP A 413 33.31 -7.20 -30.04
CA ASP A 413 32.73 -6.02 -30.67
C ASP A 413 33.43 -4.76 -30.15
N SER A 414 34.23 -4.11 -31.00
CA SER A 414 34.97 -2.88 -30.66
C SER A 414 34.09 -1.64 -30.49
N SER A 415 32.80 -1.72 -30.86
CA SER A 415 31.81 -0.67 -30.62
C SER A 415 30.99 -0.88 -29.35
N SER A 416 31.10 -2.06 -28.72
CA SER A 416 30.51 -2.38 -27.43
C SER A 416 31.35 -1.82 -26.27
N TYR A 417 30.67 -1.25 -25.28
CA TYR A 417 31.25 -0.74 -24.04
C TYR A 417 30.21 -0.71 -22.92
N ALA A 418 30.63 -0.35 -21.72
CA ALA A 418 29.72 -0.11 -20.61
C ALA A 418 30.20 0.97 -19.63
N VAL A 419 29.25 1.54 -18.91
CA VAL A 419 29.45 2.42 -17.75
C VAL A 419 28.91 1.69 -16.52
N ARG A 420 29.77 1.49 -15.52
CA ARG A 420 29.40 0.88 -14.23
C ARG A 420 29.30 1.96 -13.18
N TYR A 421 28.12 2.06 -12.60
CA TYR A 421 27.86 2.90 -11.44
C TYR A 421 28.18 2.10 -10.18
N HIS A 422 28.73 2.76 -9.17
CA HIS A 422 29.06 2.22 -7.86
C HIS A 422 28.38 3.03 -6.77
N ASN A 423 27.66 2.38 -5.86
CA ASN A 423 27.07 3.08 -4.71
C ASN A 423 28.10 3.37 -3.60
N CYS A 424 29.30 2.78 -3.66
CA CYS A 424 30.38 2.96 -2.68
C CYS A 424 29.98 2.59 -1.24
N ALA A 425 29.04 1.67 -1.05
CA ALA A 425 28.75 1.04 0.23
C ALA A 425 29.79 -0.06 0.55
N GLN A 426 29.71 -0.65 1.75
CA GLN A 426 30.58 -1.79 2.12
C GLN A 426 30.33 -3.00 1.19
N ASP A 427 29.07 -3.25 0.83
CA ASP A 427 28.60 -4.23 -0.14
C ASP A 427 28.35 -3.60 -1.52
N ASP A 428 29.31 -2.79 -1.98
CA ASP A 428 29.26 -1.94 -3.19
C ASP A 428 28.30 -2.44 -4.29
N ALA A 429 27.08 -1.90 -4.25
CA ALA A 429 26.06 -2.21 -5.24
C ALA A 429 26.45 -1.55 -6.55
N THR A 430 26.41 -2.33 -7.63
CA THR A 430 26.79 -1.86 -8.96
C THR A 430 25.63 -1.97 -9.95
N TYR A 431 25.62 -1.06 -10.92
CA TYR A 431 24.68 -1.08 -12.03
C TYR A 431 25.45 -0.82 -13.32
N LEU A 432 25.33 -1.73 -14.28
CA LEU A 432 26.06 -1.68 -15.53
C LEU A 432 25.12 -1.29 -16.67
N VAL A 433 25.44 -0.20 -17.36
CA VAL A 433 24.78 0.21 -18.59
C VAL A 433 25.70 -0.14 -19.74
N SER A 434 25.29 -1.07 -20.61
CA SER A 434 26.05 -1.40 -21.82
C SER A 434 25.38 -0.83 -23.06
N GLU A 435 26.20 -0.30 -23.95
CA GLU A 435 25.77 0.27 -25.21
C GLU A 435 26.67 -0.23 -26.34
N THR A 436 26.15 -0.19 -27.56
CA THR A 436 26.89 -0.47 -28.78
C THR A 436 26.78 0.76 -29.66
N ASN A 437 27.85 1.55 -29.70
CA ASN A 437 27.88 2.81 -30.44
C ASN A 437 29.30 3.03 -31.00
N PRO A 438 29.47 3.13 -32.33
CA PRO A 438 30.76 3.38 -32.95
C PRO A 438 31.47 4.65 -32.46
N LYS A 439 30.71 5.66 -32.00
CA LYS A 439 31.27 6.92 -31.46
C LYS A 439 31.81 6.78 -30.03
N ARG A 440 31.48 5.68 -29.32
CA ARG A 440 31.91 5.40 -27.95
C ARG A 440 31.61 6.54 -26.96
N THR A 441 30.37 7.03 -26.98
CA THR A 441 29.88 8.09 -26.09
C THR A 441 28.61 7.65 -25.38
N SER A 442 28.61 7.71 -24.04
CA SER A 442 27.46 7.30 -23.20
C SER A 442 26.89 8.50 -22.44
N LYS A 443 25.55 8.54 -22.31
CA LYS A 443 24.87 9.51 -21.46
C LYS A 443 24.99 9.07 -20.00
N VAL A 444 25.47 9.97 -19.15
CA VAL A 444 25.58 9.72 -17.71
C VAL A 444 24.19 9.76 -17.08
N LEU A 445 23.78 8.66 -16.47
CA LEU A 445 22.49 8.56 -15.79
C LEU A 445 22.40 9.45 -14.55
N SER A 446 21.20 9.94 -14.26
CA SER A 446 20.86 10.51 -12.97
C SER A 446 20.81 9.44 -11.88
N PHE A 447 20.84 9.87 -10.62
CA PHE A 447 20.68 8.94 -9.51
C PHE A 447 19.31 8.23 -9.56
N ASP A 448 18.24 8.96 -9.90
CA ASP A 448 16.89 8.43 -10.05
C ASP A 448 16.79 7.35 -11.14
N GLU A 449 17.48 7.56 -12.27
CA GLU A 449 17.57 6.56 -13.34
C GLU A 449 18.31 5.29 -12.87
N VAL A 450 19.35 5.43 -12.04
CA VAL A 450 20.09 4.28 -11.49
C VAL A 450 19.26 3.53 -10.44
N ILE A 451 18.63 4.21 -9.47
CA ILE A 451 17.81 3.55 -8.43
C ILE A 451 16.58 2.86 -9.02
N LYS A 452 16.03 3.36 -10.13
CA LYS A 452 14.92 2.71 -10.85
C LYS A 452 15.31 1.32 -11.35
N ASN A 453 16.58 1.13 -11.72
CA ASN A 453 17.10 -0.15 -12.20
C ASN A 453 17.76 -0.97 -11.09
N ASN A 454 18.29 -0.33 -10.05
CA ASN A 454 18.87 -1.01 -8.89
C ASN A 454 18.62 -0.22 -7.59
N ALA A 455 17.51 -0.53 -6.91
CA ALA A 455 17.11 0.13 -5.66
C ALA A 455 18.14 -0.01 -4.51
N LYS A 456 19.09 -0.97 -4.59
CA LYS A 456 20.18 -1.12 -3.60
C LYS A 456 21.20 0.03 -3.63
N PHE A 457 21.10 0.93 -4.61
CA PHE A 457 21.92 2.15 -4.64
C PHE A 457 21.56 3.15 -3.55
N THR A 458 20.33 3.09 -3.01
CA THR A 458 19.90 3.97 -1.92
C THR A 458 20.66 3.64 -0.64
N ARG A 459 21.32 4.64 -0.06
CA ARG A 459 22.02 4.51 1.22
C ARG A 459 21.23 5.23 2.30
N LYS A 460 20.76 4.47 3.30
CA LYS A 460 20.05 5.05 4.45
C LYS A 460 20.98 6.02 5.19
N GLY A 461 20.47 7.21 5.52
CA GLY A 461 21.22 8.24 6.21
C GLY A 461 22.27 8.97 5.36
N MET A 462 22.27 8.79 4.04
CA MET A 462 23.19 9.46 3.12
C MET A 462 22.42 10.23 2.06
N VAL A 463 23.00 11.35 1.61
CA VAL A 463 22.50 12.23 0.56
C VAL A 463 23.44 12.13 -0.64
N PHE A 464 22.90 11.79 -1.80
CA PHE A 464 23.67 11.70 -3.05
C PHE A 464 24.07 13.10 -3.53
N LYS A 465 25.36 13.35 -3.73
CA LYS A 465 25.89 14.64 -4.18
C LYS A 465 26.29 14.68 -5.66
N GLY A 466 26.43 13.53 -6.31
CA GLY A 466 26.83 13.43 -7.71
C GLY A 466 27.70 12.23 -8.01
N TRP A 467 28.05 12.05 -9.28
CA TRP A 467 28.97 11.01 -9.74
C TRP A 467 30.40 11.54 -9.82
N THR A 468 31.39 10.72 -9.46
CA THR A 468 32.81 11.00 -9.61
C THR A 468 33.54 9.87 -10.32
N THR A 469 34.65 10.17 -10.97
CA THR A 469 35.48 9.17 -11.70
C THR A 469 36.35 8.30 -10.77
N GLU A 470 36.46 8.65 -9.49
CA GLU A 470 37.14 7.87 -8.46
C GLU A 470 36.29 7.79 -7.19
N LYS A 471 36.58 6.81 -6.33
CA LYS A 471 35.89 6.58 -5.06
C LYS A 471 36.01 7.78 -4.11
N ASN A 472 35.05 7.86 -3.17
CA ASN A 472 35.04 8.83 -2.06
C ASN A 472 35.13 10.30 -2.51
N GLY A 473 34.60 10.62 -3.69
CA GLY A 473 34.57 11.99 -4.20
C GLY A 473 35.92 12.56 -4.64
N LYS A 474 36.99 11.75 -4.70
CA LYS A 474 38.35 12.22 -5.02
C LYS A 474 38.61 12.48 -6.50
N GLY A 475 37.77 11.92 -7.38
CA GLY A 475 37.89 12.06 -8.83
C GLY A 475 37.17 13.28 -9.38
N LYS A 476 37.26 13.48 -10.70
CA LYS A 476 36.50 14.51 -11.41
C LYS A 476 35.00 14.25 -11.29
N THR A 477 34.23 15.28 -10.94
CA THR A 477 32.76 15.25 -10.94
C THR A 477 32.22 15.11 -12.35
N VAL A 478 31.24 14.23 -12.52
CA VAL A 478 30.56 13.96 -13.78
C VAL A 478 29.08 14.31 -13.61
N LYS A 479 28.60 15.27 -14.41
CA LYS A 479 27.22 15.76 -14.32
C LYS A 479 26.25 14.74 -14.93
N ALA A 480 25.19 14.40 -14.22
CA ALA A 480 24.09 13.63 -14.79
C ALA A 480 23.52 14.33 -16.05
N GLY A 481 23.17 13.54 -17.07
CA GLY A 481 22.72 14.01 -18.37
C GLY A 481 23.83 14.43 -19.34
N SER A 482 25.08 14.58 -18.89
CA SER A 482 26.22 14.83 -19.78
C SER A 482 26.64 13.57 -20.54
N ASN A 483 27.35 13.73 -21.66
CA ASN A 483 27.96 12.61 -22.38
C ASN A 483 29.41 12.41 -21.96
N ILE A 484 29.80 11.16 -21.69
CA ILE A 484 31.19 10.77 -21.45
C ILE A 484 31.74 9.99 -22.63
N ALA A 485 32.97 10.30 -23.03
CA ALA A 485 33.69 9.58 -24.07
C ALA A 485 34.44 8.38 -23.47
N ILE A 486 34.43 7.25 -24.18
CA ILE A 486 35.04 6.00 -23.76
C ILE A 486 36.23 5.70 -24.68
N GLU A 487 37.43 5.73 -24.11
CA GLU A 487 38.68 5.50 -24.83
C GLU A 487 38.65 4.17 -25.60
N LYS A 488 39.27 4.12 -26.78
CA LYS A 488 39.23 2.93 -27.66
C LYS A 488 39.87 1.68 -27.04
N ASN A 489 40.78 1.84 -26.08
CA ASN A 489 41.44 0.77 -25.36
C ASN A 489 40.71 0.34 -24.07
N LYS A 490 39.61 1.01 -23.68
CA LYS A 490 38.82 0.70 -22.49
C LYS A 490 37.40 0.36 -22.87
N ASN A 491 36.90 -0.79 -22.43
CA ASN A 491 35.50 -1.17 -22.66
C ASN A 491 34.59 -0.91 -21.46
N LEU A 492 35.15 -0.51 -20.32
CA LEU A 492 34.43 -0.24 -19.09
C LEU A 492 34.90 1.07 -18.47
N ILE A 493 33.96 1.91 -18.07
CA ILE A 493 34.21 3.10 -17.23
C ILE A 493 33.46 2.94 -15.90
N ASP A 494 34.13 3.26 -14.80
CA ASP A 494 33.52 3.28 -13.47
C ASP A 494 33.15 4.72 -13.05
N LEU A 495 31.94 4.88 -12.56
CA LEU A 495 31.45 6.10 -11.91
C LEU A 495 31.03 5.77 -10.48
N TYR A 496 31.48 6.58 -9.54
CA TYR A 496 31.33 6.38 -8.11
C TYR A 496 30.39 7.42 -7.54
N ALA A 497 29.39 6.98 -6.78
CA ALA A 497 28.51 7.88 -6.07
C ALA A 497 29.29 8.61 -4.98
N ASN A 498 29.17 9.94 -4.95
CA ASN A 498 29.64 10.78 -3.87
C ASN A 498 28.50 11.02 -2.89
N TRP A 499 28.76 10.79 -1.61
CA TRP A 499 27.75 10.83 -0.56
C TRP A 499 28.12 11.84 0.52
N GLU A 500 27.11 12.55 1.02
CA GLU A 500 27.18 13.33 2.25
C GLU A 500 26.26 12.71 3.28
N GLU A 501 26.69 12.66 4.54
CA GLU A 501 25.88 12.11 5.61
C GLU A 501 24.72 13.05 5.99
N LYS A 502 23.51 12.50 6.15
CA LYS A 502 22.34 13.25 6.61
C LYS A 502 22.45 13.52 8.12
N GLU A 503 22.11 14.73 8.52
CA GLU A 503 21.91 15.11 9.91
C GLU A 503 20.42 15.13 10.26
N PHE A 504 20.10 14.69 11.47
CA PHE A 504 18.74 14.54 11.97
C PHE A 504 18.49 15.43 13.19
N THR A 505 17.30 16.01 13.24
CA THR A 505 16.82 16.87 14.32
C THR A 505 15.80 16.15 15.19
N VAL A 506 15.78 16.49 16.48
CA VAL A 506 14.76 15.99 17.42
C VAL A 506 13.99 17.18 18.00
N LYS A 507 12.66 17.06 18.06
CA LYS A 507 11.75 18.10 18.51
C LYS A 507 10.64 17.53 19.40
N PHE A 508 10.24 18.29 20.40
CA PHE A 508 9.03 18.08 21.19
C PHE A 508 8.12 19.28 21.00
N SER A 509 6.90 19.06 20.53
CA SER A 509 5.96 20.11 20.15
C SER A 509 4.76 20.09 21.07
N ALA A 510 4.49 21.22 21.72
CA ALA A 510 3.25 21.45 22.45
C ALA A 510 2.03 21.59 21.50
N ASN A 511 2.22 21.51 20.18
CA ASN A 511 1.19 21.41 19.15
C ASN A 511 0.11 22.51 19.26
N GLY A 512 0.53 23.77 19.29
CA GLY A 512 -0.31 24.95 19.54
C GLY A 512 -0.48 25.33 21.02
N GLY A 513 0.00 24.52 21.97
CA GLY A 513 0.09 24.88 23.39
C GLY A 513 1.43 25.55 23.76
N THR A 514 1.58 25.96 25.02
CA THR A 514 2.81 26.52 25.59
C THR A 514 3.30 25.59 26.70
N PHE A 515 4.60 25.25 26.72
CA PHE A 515 5.15 24.43 27.80
C PHE A 515 5.10 25.18 29.13
N SER A 516 4.85 24.49 30.24
CA SER A 516 4.88 25.13 31.56
C SER A 516 6.29 25.59 31.92
N ASP A 517 6.41 26.66 32.70
CA ASP A 517 7.72 27.22 33.08
C ASP A 517 8.55 26.26 33.94
N SER A 518 7.89 25.31 34.62
CA SER A 518 8.54 24.21 35.36
C SER A 518 8.91 23.00 34.49
N SER A 519 8.50 22.94 33.22
CA SER A 519 8.82 21.82 32.34
C SER A 519 10.33 21.68 32.10
N ILE A 520 10.79 20.44 31.85
CA ILE A 520 12.18 20.18 31.48
C ILE A 520 12.62 20.95 30.21
N PHE A 521 11.68 21.21 29.30
CA PHE A 521 11.94 21.90 28.05
C PHE A 521 12.28 23.39 28.23
N LYS A 522 11.70 24.05 29.23
CA LYS A 522 12.01 25.44 29.56
C LYS A 522 13.13 25.58 30.59
N THR A 523 13.23 24.65 31.54
CA THR A 523 14.25 24.70 32.60
C THR A 523 15.63 24.23 32.13
N ASN A 524 15.71 23.27 31.20
CA ASN A 524 16.98 22.77 30.67
C ASN A 524 17.35 23.42 29.31
N THR A 525 17.79 24.67 29.37
CA THR A 525 18.21 25.45 28.20
C THR A 525 19.54 24.99 27.59
N LYS A 526 20.29 24.09 28.24
CA LYS A 526 21.50 23.46 27.66
C LYS A 526 21.12 22.47 26.57
N VAL A 527 20.06 21.70 26.78
CA VAL A 527 19.57 20.68 25.85
C VAL A 527 18.62 21.27 24.81
N PHE A 528 17.67 22.11 25.25
CA PHE A 528 16.55 22.54 24.43
C PHE A 528 16.62 24.02 24.04
N GLU A 529 16.20 24.32 22.81
CA GLU A 529 15.88 25.66 22.32
C GLU A 529 14.37 25.73 22.03
N ILE A 530 13.65 26.68 22.64
CA ILE A 530 12.22 26.86 22.38
C ILE A 530 12.02 27.72 21.13
N LYS A 531 11.29 27.19 20.15
CA LYS A 531 10.80 27.88 18.95
C LYS A 531 9.28 27.91 18.95
N LYS A 532 8.69 28.73 18.08
CA LYS A 532 7.24 28.78 17.88
C LYS A 532 6.82 27.98 16.64
N ASP A 533 5.76 27.18 16.77
CA ASP A 533 5.08 26.58 15.62
C ASP A 533 4.17 27.59 14.90
N LYS A 534 3.56 27.17 13.79
CA LYS A 534 2.68 28.02 12.97
C LYS A 534 1.43 28.53 13.72
N ARG A 535 1.06 27.90 14.84
CA ARG A 535 -0.08 28.28 15.70
C ARG A 535 0.37 29.07 16.93
N GLY A 536 1.65 29.46 17.01
CA GLY A 536 2.21 30.18 18.16
C GLY A 536 2.57 29.28 19.35
N GLY A 537 2.44 27.96 19.22
CA GLY A 537 2.77 27.00 20.28
C GLY A 537 4.26 26.73 20.40
N ASP A 538 4.71 26.29 21.58
CA ASP A 538 6.11 25.97 21.85
C ASP A 538 6.58 24.68 21.14
N VAL A 539 7.80 24.72 20.63
CA VAL A 539 8.54 23.58 20.10
C VAL A 539 9.93 23.57 20.71
N ALA A 540 10.21 22.59 21.55
CA ALA A 540 11.52 22.36 22.13
C ALA A 540 12.38 21.56 21.15
N VAL A 541 13.37 22.22 20.57
CA VAL A 541 14.33 21.63 19.62
C VAL A 541 15.57 21.21 20.39
N VAL A 542 16.00 19.95 20.26
CA VAL A 542 17.28 19.51 20.80
C VAL A 542 18.40 20.22 20.04
N LYS A 543 19.28 20.93 20.75
CA LYS A 543 20.31 21.79 20.14
C LYS A 543 21.36 21.05 19.31
N LYS A 544 21.50 19.74 19.52
CA LYS A 544 22.44 18.87 18.80
C LYS A 544 21.72 18.00 17.79
N THR A 545 22.25 17.97 16.57
CA THR A 545 21.83 17.04 15.52
C THR A 545 22.52 15.69 15.67
N ALA A 546 21.89 14.63 15.17
CA ALA A 546 22.50 13.29 15.11
C ALA A 546 22.89 12.97 13.67
N LYS A 547 24.03 12.30 13.50
CA LYS A 547 24.43 11.69 12.22
C LYS A 547 24.08 10.20 12.22
N PHE A 548 23.75 9.65 11.07
CA PHE A 548 23.37 8.24 10.95
C PHE A 548 24.48 7.29 11.44
N SER A 549 25.74 7.61 11.14
CA SER A 549 26.95 6.86 11.53
C SER A 549 27.19 6.81 13.02
N GLU A 550 26.68 7.78 13.77
CA GLU A 550 26.81 7.79 15.24
C GLU A 550 25.90 6.76 15.91
N ASN A 551 24.89 6.25 15.19
CA ASN A 551 23.90 5.28 15.67
C ASN A 551 23.36 5.60 17.08
N LYS A 552 23.16 6.90 17.37
CA LYS A 552 22.74 7.37 18.69
C LYS A 552 21.27 7.08 18.92
N THR A 553 20.98 6.64 20.14
CA THR A 553 19.61 6.67 20.66
C THR A 553 19.24 8.10 21.03
N LEU A 554 17.94 8.40 21.06
CA LEU A 554 17.41 9.69 21.49
C LEU A 554 18.04 10.12 22.81
N ILE A 555 18.09 9.21 23.78
CA ILE A 555 18.60 9.55 25.10
C ILE A 555 20.12 9.80 25.11
N ASN A 556 20.90 9.06 24.33
CA ASN A 556 22.34 9.29 24.24
C ASN A 556 22.66 10.61 23.51
N LEU A 557 21.82 11.02 22.55
CA LEU A 557 21.94 12.34 21.93
C LEU A 557 21.72 13.45 22.97
N ILE A 558 20.66 13.35 23.77
CA ILE A 558 20.33 14.31 24.84
C ILE A 558 21.40 14.33 25.94
N LYS A 559 21.85 13.16 26.43
CA LYS A 559 22.91 13.04 27.45
C LYS A 559 24.21 13.69 27.02
N SER A 560 24.55 13.63 25.72
CA SER A 560 25.75 14.30 25.20
C SER A 560 25.71 15.84 25.30
N LEU A 561 24.58 16.43 25.71
CA LEU A 561 24.44 17.84 26.09
C LEU A 561 24.28 18.02 27.60
N ASP A 562 23.63 17.08 28.30
CA ASP A 562 23.47 17.07 29.76
C ASP A 562 23.25 15.64 30.30
N ASP A 563 24.25 15.10 31.01
CA ASP A 563 24.24 13.72 31.53
C ASP A 563 23.19 13.48 32.63
N ASN A 564 22.61 14.54 33.22
CA ASN A 564 21.57 14.41 34.26
C ASN A 564 20.19 14.06 33.68
N VAL A 565 20.03 14.10 32.36
CA VAL A 565 18.77 13.76 31.69
C VAL A 565 18.76 12.28 31.30
N ASN A 566 17.70 11.58 31.66
CA ASN A 566 17.46 10.17 31.34
C ASN A 566 16.07 9.97 30.69
N ILE A 567 15.75 8.75 30.24
CA ILE A 567 14.48 8.50 29.56
C ILE A 567 13.26 8.69 30.47
N ASP A 568 13.44 8.47 31.78
CA ASP A 568 12.40 8.60 32.80
C ASP A 568 12.25 10.04 33.31
N THR A 569 13.04 10.98 32.77
CA THR A 569 12.94 12.39 33.12
C THR A 569 11.54 12.89 32.76
N PRO A 570 10.78 13.45 33.74
CA PRO A 570 9.41 13.85 33.50
C PRO A 570 9.29 14.84 32.33
N GLY A 571 8.32 14.57 31.45
CA GLY A 571 8.13 15.30 30.20
C GLY A 571 8.83 14.68 28.97
N ILE A 572 9.94 13.94 29.12
CA ILE A 572 10.62 13.28 27.99
C ILE A 572 10.01 11.91 27.69
N SER A 573 9.82 11.07 28.70
CA SER A 573 9.29 9.70 28.52
C SER A 573 7.91 9.69 27.85
N GLY A 574 7.11 10.74 28.08
CA GLY A 574 5.73 10.87 27.67
C GLY A 574 4.80 9.79 28.19
N LYS A 575 5.18 9.02 29.21
CA LYS A 575 4.33 7.96 29.75
C LYS A 575 4.31 7.94 31.27
N THR A 576 3.18 7.54 31.83
CA THR A 576 2.97 7.41 33.28
C THR A 576 1.97 6.31 33.58
N SER A 577 1.95 5.84 34.83
CA SER A 577 1.00 4.84 35.33
C SER A 577 -0.32 5.44 35.82
N SER A 578 -0.45 6.77 35.83
CA SER A 578 -1.65 7.49 36.28
C SER A 578 -1.98 8.64 35.33
N ASP A 579 -3.22 8.76 34.90
CA ASP A 579 -3.73 9.91 34.12
C ASP A 579 -3.81 11.21 34.93
N LEU A 580 -3.54 11.15 36.24
CA LEU A 580 -3.51 12.30 37.15
C LEU A 580 -2.09 12.79 37.47
N ASP A 581 -1.05 12.26 36.83
CA ASP A 581 0.34 12.66 37.11
C ASP A 581 0.60 14.11 36.69
N ALA A 582 0.81 14.97 37.69
CA ALA A 582 1.00 16.41 37.53
C ALA A 582 2.18 16.79 36.63
N ASN A 583 3.20 15.92 36.51
CA ASN A 583 4.33 16.19 35.63
C ASN A 583 3.96 16.11 34.14
N TYR A 584 2.87 15.41 33.81
CA TYR A 584 2.38 15.25 32.44
C TYR A 584 1.12 16.08 32.21
N THR A 585 0.16 16.10 33.15
CA THR A 585 -1.06 16.92 33.01
C THR A 585 -0.77 18.42 33.01
N ASN A 586 0.30 18.87 33.68
CA ASN A 586 0.76 20.27 33.67
C ASN A 586 1.98 20.49 32.76
N LEU A 587 2.32 19.56 31.87
CA LEU A 587 3.51 19.66 31.00
C LEU A 587 3.41 20.86 30.05
N ALA A 588 2.20 21.15 29.58
CA ALA A 588 1.88 22.28 28.73
C ALA A 588 0.45 22.74 29.01
N THR A 589 0.13 23.96 28.59
CA THR A 589 -1.24 24.48 28.59
C THR A 589 -1.62 24.95 27.20
N ARG A 590 -2.90 24.85 26.87
CA ARG A 590 -3.47 25.41 25.65
C ARG A 590 -4.85 25.96 25.99
N LYS A 591 -5.05 27.26 25.80
CA LYS A 591 -6.29 27.95 26.15
C LYS A 591 -7.49 27.29 25.47
N TYR A 592 -8.57 27.01 26.21
CA TYR A 592 -9.79 26.29 25.78
C TYR A 592 -9.65 24.79 25.50
N TYR A 593 -8.47 24.22 25.73
CA TYR A 593 -8.23 22.79 25.54
C TYR A 593 -7.66 22.18 26.83
N HIS A 594 -7.92 20.90 27.02
CA HIS A 594 -7.23 20.09 28.00
C HIS A 594 -6.33 19.05 27.31
N LEU A 595 -5.25 18.70 27.98
CA LEU A 595 -4.27 17.76 27.45
C LEU A 595 -4.79 16.34 27.62
N ILE A 596 -4.73 15.53 26.56
CA ILE A 596 -5.21 14.15 26.57
C ILE A 596 -4.09 13.15 26.27
N ASN A 597 -4.34 11.89 26.61
CA ASN A 597 -3.39 10.79 26.47
C ASN A 597 -4.03 9.56 25.80
N GLU A 598 -3.21 8.61 25.39
CA GLU A 598 -3.65 7.27 24.98
C GLU A 598 -3.45 6.28 26.12
N LYS A 599 -4.53 5.63 26.57
CA LYS A 599 -4.49 4.59 27.60
C LYS A 599 -4.25 3.21 26.98
N LYS A 600 -3.27 2.48 27.50
CA LYS A 600 -3.02 1.08 27.18
C LYS A 600 -3.17 0.19 28.41
N ASP A 601 -4.10 -0.76 28.32
CA ASP A 601 -4.36 -1.75 29.36
C ASP A 601 -3.59 -3.05 29.10
N LEU A 602 -2.90 -3.55 30.12
CA LEU A 602 -2.17 -4.82 30.10
C LEU A 602 -2.44 -5.58 31.41
N PHE A 603 -3.28 -6.63 31.32
CA PHE A 603 -3.70 -7.52 32.43
C PHE A 603 -4.29 -6.80 33.66
N PHE A 604 -3.44 -6.16 34.47
CA PHE A 604 -3.78 -5.50 35.74
C PHE A 604 -3.24 -4.08 35.91
N TRP A 605 -2.56 -3.51 34.89
CA TRP A 605 -2.06 -2.13 34.93
C TRP A 605 -2.40 -1.36 33.65
N SER A 606 -2.51 -0.05 33.81
CA SER A 606 -2.70 0.91 32.72
C SER A 606 -1.44 1.75 32.54
N THR A 607 -1.12 2.08 31.30
CA THR A 607 -0.07 3.06 30.97
C THR A 607 -0.67 4.12 30.07
N TYR A 608 -0.40 5.37 30.39
CA TYR A 608 -0.95 6.54 29.71
C TYR A 608 0.16 7.24 28.93
N TYR A 609 -0.04 7.50 27.63
CA TYR A 609 0.96 8.08 26.73
C TYR A 609 0.52 9.47 26.23
N TYR A 610 1.38 10.48 26.38
CA TYR A 610 1.11 11.88 26.03
C TYR A 610 1.78 12.35 24.72
N TRP A 611 2.82 11.65 24.27
CA TRP A 611 3.52 11.97 23.03
C TRP A 611 2.99 11.15 21.86
N PHE A 612 2.84 11.80 20.71
CA PHE A 612 2.40 11.20 19.45
C PHE A 612 3.41 11.50 18.33
N LYS A 613 3.48 10.65 17.31
CA LYS A 613 4.39 10.83 16.17
C LYS A 613 3.85 11.81 15.13
N ASP A 614 2.56 12.10 15.18
CA ASP A 614 1.87 12.97 14.24
C ASP A 614 1.06 14.06 14.96
N LYS A 615 0.80 15.17 14.25
CA LYS A 615 0.09 16.33 14.80
C LYS A 615 -1.36 16.08 15.17
N ASN A 616 -1.97 15.05 14.59
CA ASN A 616 -3.37 14.70 14.83
C ASN A 616 -3.50 13.72 16.00
N GLY A 617 -2.38 13.20 16.52
CA GLY A 617 -2.36 12.28 17.64
C GLY A 617 -3.00 10.94 17.30
N THR A 618 -2.73 10.43 16.09
CA THR A 618 -3.24 9.15 15.59
C THR A 618 -2.34 7.97 15.95
N GLU A 619 -1.03 8.21 16.08
CA GLU A 619 -0.06 7.19 16.47
C GLU A 619 0.75 7.66 17.69
N LYS A 620 0.60 6.96 18.83
CA LYS A 620 1.43 7.25 20.01
C LYS A 620 2.91 7.04 19.73
N ALA A 621 3.74 7.86 20.36
CA ALA A 621 5.18 7.70 20.37
C ALA A 621 5.60 6.67 21.42
N ASP A 622 6.52 5.78 21.06
CA ASP A 622 7.18 4.88 22.01
C ASP A 622 8.59 5.42 22.29
N ILE A 623 8.67 6.26 23.32
CA ILE A 623 9.93 6.85 23.76
C ILE A 623 10.55 5.93 24.82
N ASN A 624 11.67 5.30 24.46
CA ASN A 624 12.42 4.37 25.31
C ASN A 624 13.93 4.52 25.06
N ASP A 625 14.76 3.90 25.90
CA ASP A 625 16.23 4.01 25.84
C ASP A 625 16.86 3.54 24.52
N LYS A 626 16.12 2.72 23.75
CA LYS A 626 16.58 2.12 22.50
C LYS A 626 16.10 2.87 21.26
N LEU A 627 15.33 3.96 21.40
CA LEU A 627 14.77 4.69 20.27
C LEU A 627 15.89 5.33 19.43
N PRO A 628 16.14 4.86 18.18
CA PRO A 628 17.23 5.38 17.37
C PRO A 628 16.86 6.74 16.75
N VAL A 629 17.83 7.66 16.64
CA VAL A 629 17.69 8.90 15.86
C VAL A 629 18.23 8.67 14.45
N ASN A 630 17.42 8.02 13.61
CA ASN A 630 17.77 7.68 12.24
C ASN A 630 16.91 8.41 11.18
N ASP A 631 16.05 9.31 11.64
CA ASP A 631 15.35 10.32 10.86
C ASP A 631 15.06 11.54 11.74
N ASP A 632 14.51 12.61 11.16
CA ASP A 632 13.96 13.72 11.94
C ASP A 632 12.81 13.21 12.83
N LEU A 633 12.94 13.42 14.14
CA LEU A 633 11.93 13.03 15.12
C LEU A 633 11.19 14.28 15.61
N THR A 634 9.86 14.26 15.54
CA THR A 634 9.03 15.23 16.25
C THR A 634 7.94 14.52 17.03
N PHE A 635 7.86 14.81 18.33
CA PHE A 635 6.83 14.31 19.21
C PHE A 635 5.80 15.41 19.48
N TYR A 636 4.52 15.10 19.35
CA TYR A 636 3.43 16.06 19.48
C TYR A 636 2.55 15.75 20.69
N LEU A 637 2.19 16.79 21.45
CA LEU A 637 1.10 16.70 22.43
C LEU A 637 -0.26 16.69 21.73
N LYS A 638 -1.25 16.10 22.38
CA LYS A 638 -2.63 16.00 21.89
C LYS A 638 -3.60 16.74 22.82
N TRP A 639 -4.53 17.46 22.22
CA TRP A 639 -5.45 18.36 22.89
C TRP A 639 -6.89 18.02 22.54
N GLU A 640 -7.78 18.11 23.53
CA GLU A 640 -9.23 18.04 23.35
C GLU A 640 -9.87 19.32 23.88
N ILE A 641 -10.97 19.77 23.27
CA ILE A 641 -11.65 21.00 23.69
C ILE A 641 -12.19 20.79 25.10
N ASP A 642 -12.03 21.79 25.97
CA ASP A 642 -12.59 21.76 27.32
C ASP A 642 -14.11 21.54 27.23
N PRO A 643 -14.70 20.59 27.98
CA PRO A 643 -16.13 20.32 27.94
C PRO A 643 -17.00 21.53 28.28
N ASN A 644 -16.46 22.57 28.94
CA ASN A 644 -17.16 23.82 29.25
C ASN A 644 -17.13 24.83 28.09
N VAL A 645 -16.41 24.53 27.00
CA VAL A 645 -16.33 25.37 25.80
C VAL A 645 -17.05 24.65 24.67
N GLU A 646 -18.09 25.27 24.14
CA GLU A 646 -18.86 24.67 23.04
C GLU A 646 -18.17 24.93 21.69
N PRO A 647 -17.80 23.88 20.93
CA PRO A 647 -17.25 24.04 19.59
C PRO A 647 -18.37 24.26 18.55
N ILE A 648 -18.19 25.29 17.73
CA ILE A 648 -19.00 25.57 16.55
C ILE A 648 -18.13 25.33 15.32
N GLN A 649 -18.24 24.11 14.78
CA GLN A 649 -17.41 23.65 13.68
C GLN A 649 -18.19 23.47 12.38
N GLN A 650 -17.54 23.79 11.26
CA GLN A 650 -18.06 23.49 9.93
C GLN A 650 -16.91 23.32 8.95
N ASP A 651 -16.79 22.09 8.42
CA ASP A 651 -15.73 21.74 7.50
C ASP A 651 -16.16 21.82 6.03
N ASN A 652 -15.19 22.09 5.16
CA ASN A 652 -15.33 22.06 3.71
C ASN A 652 -16.48 22.92 3.20
N ILE A 653 -16.64 24.13 3.74
CA ILE A 653 -17.55 25.12 3.17
C ILE A 653 -17.14 25.35 1.70
N ASP A 654 -18.07 25.10 0.80
CA ASP A 654 -17.86 25.23 -0.62
C ASP A 654 -17.92 26.71 -1.02
N LEU A 655 -16.78 27.28 -1.42
CA LEU A 655 -16.70 28.65 -1.92
C LEU A 655 -16.73 28.62 -3.44
N PRO A 656 -17.75 29.19 -4.10
CA PRO A 656 -17.73 29.41 -5.53
C PRO A 656 -16.49 30.23 -5.90
N ALA A 657 -15.71 29.70 -6.82
CA ALA A 657 -14.43 30.26 -7.22
C ALA A 657 -14.23 30.15 -8.73
N ASP A 658 -13.37 30.98 -9.31
CA ASP A 658 -13.04 30.88 -10.73
C ASP A 658 -11.63 31.37 -11.06
N LEU A 659 -11.19 31.08 -12.29
CA LEU A 659 -9.99 31.66 -12.89
C LEU A 659 -10.40 32.46 -14.13
N LEU A 660 -9.85 33.66 -14.25
CA LEU A 660 -10.15 34.58 -15.33
C LEU A 660 -8.89 35.12 -15.99
N THR A 661 -9.04 35.55 -17.24
CA THR A 661 -8.13 36.50 -17.88
C THR A 661 -8.95 37.69 -18.38
N GLY A 662 -8.69 38.88 -17.83
CA GLY A 662 -9.63 39.99 -17.88
C GLY A 662 -10.95 39.63 -17.19
N GLU A 663 -12.08 39.89 -17.85
CA GLU A 663 -13.44 39.51 -17.39
C GLU A 663 -13.88 38.12 -17.87
N ASN A 664 -13.01 37.38 -18.60
CA ASN A 664 -13.38 36.13 -19.23
C ASN A 664 -13.01 34.92 -18.35
N THR A 665 -14.01 34.13 -17.97
CA THR A 665 -13.85 32.86 -17.22
C THR A 665 -13.41 31.68 -18.09
N ALA A 666 -13.26 31.90 -19.41
CA ALA A 666 -12.84 30.93 -20.42
C ALA A 666 -13.67 29.63 -20.46
N THR A 667 -14.99 29.80 -20.42
CA THR A 667 -15.99 28.73 -20.59
C THR A 667 -15.72 27.90 -21.86
N THR A 668 -15.18 28.56 -22.88
CA THR A 668 -14.41 27.98 -24.00
C THR A 668 -12.96 28.46 -23.93
N ALA A 669 -12.01 27.70 -24.48
CA ALA A 669 -10.59 28.04 -24.40
C ALA A 669 -10.29 29.46 -24.90
N TYR A 670 -9.63 30.27 -24.07
CA TYR A 670 -9.32 31.66 -24.35
C TYR A 670 -8.24 31.77 -25.42
N LYS A 671 -8.52 32.52 -26.48
CA LYS A 671 -7.65 32.64 -27.65
C LYS A 671 -6.44 33.54 -27.36
N VAL A 672 -5.24 33.03 -27.63
CA VAL A 672 -3.97 33.73 -27.38
C VAL A 672 -3.01 33.63 -28.56
N THR A 673 -2.14 34.63 -28.69
CA THR A 673 -1.08 34.67 -29.71
C THR A 673 0.31 34.46 -29.07
N PRO A 674 1.24 33.72 -29.69
CA PRO A 674 2.60 33.56 -29.19
C PRO A 674 3.29 34.90 -28.93
N GLY A 675 3.97 35.02 -27.78
CA GLY A 675 4.62 36.26 -27.35
C GLY A 675 3.72 37.26 -26.62
N GLN A 676 2.40 37.06 -26.60
CA GLN A 676 1.47 37.87 -25.81
C GLN A 676 1.72 37.72 -24.31
N THR A 677 1.42 38.77 -23.56
CA THR A 677 1.39 38.76 -22.10
C THR A 677 -0.04 38.92 -21.62
N ILE A 678 -0.45 38.11 -20.66
CA ILE A 678 -1.81 38.10 -20.09
C ILE A 678 -1.78 38.05 -18.56
N ASP A 679 -2.78 38.67 -17.94
CA ASP A 679 -2.99 38.62 -16.51
C ASP A 679 -3.96 37.46 -16.18
N PHE A 680 -3.69 36.76 -15.09
CA PHE A 680 -4.60 35.74 -14.56
C PHE A 680 -5.10 36.12 -13.18
N THR A 681 -6.42 36.04 -13.01
CA THR A 681 -7.11 36.44 -11.79
C THR A 681 -7.85 35.23 -11.22
N GLY A 682 -7.54 34.86 -9.98
CA GLY A 682 -8.37 33.93 -9.21
C GLY A 682 -9.43 34.71 -8.44
N THR A 683 -10.67 34.23 -8.46
CA THR A 683 -11.80 34.85 -7.77
C THR A 683 -12.47 33.88 -6.82
N ILE A 684 -13.04 34.42 -5.73
CA ILE A 684 -13.95 33.73 -4.83
C ILE A 684 -15.16 34.61 -4.54
N THR A 685 -16.35 34.02 -4.48
CA THR A 685 -17.58 34.75 -4.15
C THR A 685 -17.73 34.89 -2.64
N ALA A 686 -17.75 36.13 -2.13
CA ALA A 686 -17.81 36.40 -0.70
C ALA A 686 -19.21 36.22 -0.08
N SER A 687 -20.26 36.16 -0.91
CA SER A 687 -21.65 36.01 -0.43
C SER A 687 -21.86 34.78 0.44
N VAL A 688 -21.17 33.66 0.16
CA VAL A 688 -21.24 32.45 0.98
C VAL A 688 -20.72 32.69 2.40
N VAL A 689 -19.64 33.47 2.55
CA VAL A 689 -19.08 33.83 3.87
C VAL A 689 -20.03 34.81 4.59
N LYS A 690 -20.59 35.79 3.87
CA LYS A 690 -21.57 36.74 4.40
C LYS A 690 -22.85 36.03 4.88
N ASP A 691 -23.36 35.07 4.12
CA ASP A 691 -24.58 34.32 4.48
C ASP A 691 -24.34 33.30 5.58
N GLN A 692 -23.15 32.69 5.63
CA GLN A 692 -22.74 31.85 6.74
C GLN A 692 -22.74 32.64 8.06
N MET A 693 -22.20 33.87 8.06
CA MET A 693 -22.23 34.74 9.24
C MET A 693 -23.66 35.05 9.69
N LYS A 694 -24.56 35.44 8.77
CA LYS A 694 -25.99 35.66 9.09
C LYS A 694 -26.67 34.39 9.62
N THR A 695 -26.27 33.23 9.13
CA THR A 695 -26.80 31.94 9.57
C THR A 695 -26.36 31.63 11.00
N ILE A 696 -25.11 31.92 11.35
CA ILE A 696 -24.59 31.80 12.70
C ILE A 696 -25.34 32.76 13.65
N GLU A 697 -25.55 34.01 13.25
CA GLU A 697 -26.32 34.99 14.05
C GLU A 697 -27.73 34.48 14.38
N LYS A 698 -28.43 33.92 13.39
CA LYS A 698 -29.78 33.36 13.57
C LYS A 698 -29.81 32.15 14.52
N LYS A 699 -28.72 31.39 14.65
CA LYS A 699 -28.64 30.27 15.58
C LYS A 699 -28.61 30.73 17.04
N PHE A 700 -28.13 31.93 17.32
CA PHE A 700 -28.02 32.50 18.67
C PHE A 700 -29.12 33.53 18.93
N ASN A 701 -30.37 33.08 18.96
CA ASN A 701 -31.57 33.93 19.12
C ASN A 701 -31.64 34.74 20.44
N THR A 702 -30.76 34.48 21.39
CA THR A 702 -30.61 35.23 22.65
C THR A 702 -29.67 36.43 22.54
N VAL A 703 -28.93 36.55 21.45
CA VAL A 703 -27.96 37.63 21.17
C VAL A 703 -28.52 38.51 20.05
N ASN A 704 -28.63 39.81 20.30
CA ASN A 704 -29.13 40.77 19.31
C ASN A 704 -28.03 41.72 18.83
N ALA A 705 -28.28 42.46 17.74
CA ALA A 705 -27.29 43.37 17.16
C ALA A 705 -26.71 44.40 18.16
N LYS A 706 -27.51 44.81 19.16
CA LYS A 706 -27.09 45.72 20.26
C LYS A 706 -26.10 45.10 21.26
N ASP A 707 -25.82 43.81 21.14
CA ASP A 707 -24.94 43.06 22.02
C ASP A 707 -23.65 42.61 21.30
N TYR A 708 -23.53 42.85 19.98
CA TYR A 708 -22.38 42.41 19.17
C TYR A 708 -21.05 43.06 19.60
N ASP A 709 -21.08 44.27 20.13
CA ASP A 709 -19.92 44.98 20.69
C ASP A 709 -19.45 44.40 22.03
N LYS A 710 -20.33 43.67 22.73
CA LYS A 710 -20.03 43.01 24.01
C LYS A 710 -19.49 41.59 23.85
N ILE A 711 -19.55 41.03 22.63
CA ILE A 711 -18.97 39.72 22.34
C ILE A 711 -17.50 39.94 22.02
N THR A 712 -16.63 39.56 22.96
CA THR A 712 -15.18 39.64 22.78
C THR A 712 -14.68 38.47 21.94
N LEU A 713 -13.72 38.73 21.04
CA LEU A 713 -13.08 37.75 20.20
C LEU A 713 -11.60 37.64 20.57
N GLU A 714 -11.13 36.42 20.75
CA GLU A 714 -9.74 36.08 21.04
C GLU A 714 -9.23 35.00 20.08
N ASP A 715 -7.91 34.88 19.97
CA ASP A 715 -7.19 33.90 19.13
C ASP A 715 -7.65 33.88 17.66
N MET A 716 -8.19 35.01 17.18
CA MET A 716 -8.80 35.05 15.86
C MET A 716 -7.76 34.95 14.76
N THR A 717 -7.91 33.94 13.90
CA THR A 717 -7.12 33.78 12.68
C THR A 717 -8.04 33.44 11.52
N SER A 718 -7.72 33.97 10.33
CA SER A 718 -8.38 33.55 9.10
C SER A 718 -7.37 33.58 7.97
N SER A 719 -7.38 32.55 7.13
CA SER A 719 -6.43 32.42 6.03
C SER A 719 -7.10 31.93 4.76
N PHE A 720 -6.62 32.44 3.64
CA PHE A 720 -6.86 31.93 2.30
C PHE A 720 -5.51 31.56 1.68
N MET A 721 -5.40 30.32 1.22
CA MET A 721 -4.26 29.82 0.48
C MET A 721 -4.69 29.52 -0.95
N ALA A 722 -4.16 30.29 -1.90
CA ALA A 722 -4.40 30.10 -3.33
C ALA A 722 -3.16 29.53 -4.02
N THR A 723 -3.34 28.62 -4.96
CA THR A 723 -2.27 28.12 -5.83
C THR A 723 -2.59 28.41 -7.30
N PHE A 724 -1.54 28.66 -8.08
CA PHE A 724 -1.60 28.85 -9.53
C PHE A 724 -0.47 28.04 -10.16
N THR A 725 -0.81 26.97 -10.88
CA THR A 725 0.15 26.12 -11.57
C THR A 725 0.13 26.42 -13.05
N ILE A 726 1.25 26.94 -13.55
CA ILE A 726 1.40 27.33 -14.95
C ILE A 726 1.92 26.13 -15.77
N PRO A 727 1.26 25.78 -16.88
CA PRO A 727 1.64 24.64 -17.72
C PRO A 727 2.86 24.95 -18.60
N ASP A 728 3.32 23.94 -19.33
CA ASP A 728 4.28 24.13 -20.42
C ASP A 728 3.68 24.96 -21.56
N GLY A 729 4.53 25.74 -22.23
CA GLY A 729 4.11 26.73 -23.24
C GLY A 729 3.78 28.12 -22.67
N LEU A 730 3.65 28.26 -21.35
CA LEU A 730 3.54 29.55 -20.66
C LEU A 730 4.72 29.75 -19.70
N THR A 731 5.05 31.01 -19.43
CA THR A 731 6.14 31.41 -18.55
C THR A 731 5.68 32.44 -17.52
N LEU A 732 6.01 32.19 -16.25
CA LEU A 732 5.80 33.14 -15.15
C LEU A 732 6.69 34.38 -15.32
N PRO A 733 6.22 35.59 -14.95
CA PRO A 733 7.06 36.78 -14.90
C PRO A 733 8.21 36.60 -13.89
N GLU A 734 9.32 37.29 -14.13
CA GLU A 734 10.44 37.33 -13.19
C GLU A 734 10.03 38.08 -11.92
N ASN A 735 10.48 37.61 -10.75
CA ASN A 735 10.32 38.27 -9.44
C ASN A 735 8.88 38.46 -8.94
N ILE A 736 8.07 37.38 -8.93
CA ILE A 736 6.76 37.39 -8.27
C ILE A 736 6.95 37.54 -6.76
N THR A 737 6.44 38.63 -6.21
CA THR A 737 6.49 38.96 -4.78
C THR A 737 5.13 39.48 -4.30
N LYS A 738 4.97 39.71 -3.00
CA LYS A 738 3.75 40.30 -2.44
C LYS A 738 3.34 41.63 -3.09
N ASN A 739 4.30 42.42 -3.59
CA ASN A 739 4.06 43.75 -4.16
C ASN A 739 3.66 43.69 -5.64
N THR A 740 3.92 42.58 -6.33
CA THR A 740 3.56 42.41 -7.75
C THR A 740 2.16 41.84 -7.92
N LEU A 741 1.58 41.25 -6.88
CA LEU A 741 0.22 40.71 -6.88
C LEU A 741 -0.78 41.81 -6.57
N LYS A 742 -1.94 41.78 -7.25
CA LYS A 742 -3.04 42.72 -6.99
C LYS A 742 -4.16 42.01 -6.26
N LEU A 743 -4.56 42.56 -5.10
CA LEU A 743 -5.76 42.12 -4.38
C LEU A 743 -6.89 43.12 -4.64
N ASP A 744 -8.10 42.59 -4.86
CA ASP A 744 -9.33 43.36 -4.95
C ASP A 744 -10.44 42.68 -4.13
N GLY A 745 -11.38 43.45 -3.58
CA GLY A 745 -12.49 42.96 -2.75
C GLY A 745 -12.13 42.46 -1.34
N PHE A 746 -10.85 42.31 -1.00
CA PHE A 746 -10.36 41.92 0.33
C PHE A 746 -10.42 43.04 1.38
N SER A 747 -10.62 44.29 0.94
CA SER A 747 -10.55 45.50 1.77
C SER A 747 -9.20 45.63 2.52
N ASP A 748 -9.10 46.55 3.48
CA ASP A 748 -7.93 46.63 4.38
C ASP A 748 -7.94 45.53 5.47
N THR A 749 -8.87 44.58 5.37
CA THR A 749 -9.11 43.52 6.36
C THR A 749 -8.12 42.36 6.24
N PHE A 750 -7.69 42.04 5.01
CA PHE A 750 -6.74 40.94 4.73
C PHE A 750 -5.46 41.46 4.09
N ALA A 751 -4.35 40.72 4.27
CA ALA A 751 -3.07 41.03 3.65
C ALA A 751 -2.34 39.78 3.17
N ILE A 752 -1.54 39.92 2.10
CA ILE A 752 -0.65 38.85 1.63
C ILE A 752 0.46 38.65 2.66
N GLN A 753 0.46 37.49 3.31
CA GLN A 753 1.46 37.10 4.29
C GLN A 753 2.69 36.47 3.65
N ASN A 754 2.49 35.62 2.63
CA ASN A 754 3.56 34.85 2.03
C ASN A 754 3.27 34.56 0.54
N VAL A 755 4.34 34.58 -0.26
CA VAL A 755 4.32 34.19 -1.67
C VAL A 755 5.48 33.22 -1.89
N GLN A 756 5.19 32.04 -2.41
CA GLN A 756 6.19 31.03 -2.74
C GLN A 756 6.07 30.65 -4.20
N VAL A 757 7.19 30.72 -4.92
CA VAL A 757 7.30 30.18 -6.27
C VAL A 757 8.20 28.96 -6.20
N LYS A 758 7.63 27.79 -6.52
CA LYS A 758 8.38 26.55 -6.63
C LYS A 758 8.03 25.93 -7.97
N ASP A 759 9.05 25.65 -8.78
CA ASP A 759 8.89 25.21 -10.16
C ASP A 759 8.06 26.23 -10.96
N LYS A 760 6.90 25.82 -11.51
CA LYS A 760 5.93 26.70 -12.20
C LYS A 760 4.66 26.96 -11.38
N THR A 761 4.69 26.73 -10.07
CA THR A 761 3.55 26.94 -9.17
C THR A 761 3.78 28.13 -8.25
N VAL A 762 2.84 29.08 -8.27
CA VAL A 762 2.78 30.21 -7.33
C VAL A 762 1.79 29.86 -6.23
N THR A 763 2.23 29.89 -4.98
CA THR A 763 1.38 29.72 -3.79
C THR A 763 1.33 31.02 -3.02
N VAL A 764 0.13 31.52 -2.77
CA VAL A 764 -0.12 32.79 -2.06
C VAL A 764 -0.93 32.51 -0.81
N THR A 765 -0.46 33.00 0.33
CA THR A 765 -1.17 32.95 1.61
C THR A 765 -1.62 34.36 1.99
N ILE A 766 -2.93 34.55 2.09
CA ILE A 766 -3.58 35.79 2.48
C ILE A 766 -4.19 35.58 3.88
N ASN A 767 -3.82 36.41 4.84
CA ASN A 767 -4.29 36.29 6.22
C ASN A 767 -5.10 37.52 6.64
N LEU A 768 -6.04 37.30 7.55
CA LEU A 768 -6.73 38.37 8.27
C LEU A 768 -5.71 39.18 9.08
N LYS A 769 -5.82 40.51 8.99
CA LYS A 769 -4.99 41.40 9.81
C LYS A 769 -5.43 41.36 11.27
N SER A 770 -4.48 41.56 12.17
CA SER A 770 -4.79 41.79 13.60
C SER A 770 -5.57 43.09 13.78
N GLY A 771 -6.43 43.17 14.80
CA GLY A 771 -7.06 44.43 15.23
C GLY A 771 -8.53 44.32 15.57
N ILE A 772 -9.22 43.30 15.04
CA ILE A 772 -10.61 42.98 15.39
C ILE A 772 -10.62 42.25 16.74
N LYS A 773 -11.34 42.81 17.71
CA LYS A 773 -11.47 42.33 19.09
C LYS A 773 -12.91 42.03 19.49
N THR A 774 -13.89 42.49 18.72
CA THR A 774 -15.32 42.26 19.00
C THR A 774 -16.05 41.65 17.81
N TYR A 775 -17.19 40.98 18.07
CA TYR A 775 -18.02 40.46 16.99
C TYR A 775 -18.58 41.57 16.10
N ALA A 776 -18.89 42.76 16.64
CA ALA A 776 -19.34 43.91 15.84
C ALA A 776 -18.29 44.35 14.80
N GLU A 777 -17.01 44.38 15.18
CA GLU A 777 -15.90 44.67 14.27
C GLU A 777 -15.73 43.58 13.22
N LEU A 778 -15.82 42.30 13.62
CA LEU A 778 -15.75 41.17 12.67
C LEU A 778 -16.93 41.20 11.69
N GLN A 779 -18.13 41.49 12.17
CA GLN A 779 -19.33 41.60 11.36
C GLN A 779 -19.20 42.73 10.34
N THR A 780 -18.72 43.90 10.78
CA THR A 780 -18.47 45.03 9.87
C THR A 780 -17.42 44.67 8.82
N ALA A 781 -16.33 44.02 9.25
CA ALA A 781 -15.28 43.57 8.34
C ALA A 781 -15.81 42.61 7.27
N VAL A 782 -16.69 41.67 7.62
CA VAL A 782 -17.21 40.66 6.69
C VAL A 782 -18.41 41.15 5.86
N GLN A 783 -19.42 41.75 6.50
CA GLN A 783 -20.67 42.14 5.82
C GLN A 783 -20.52 43.43 5.02
N THR A 784 -19.81 44.41 5.58
CA THR A 784 -19.74 45.77 5.02
C THR A 784 -18.47 45.99 4.22
N ASN A 785 -17.31 45.56 4.74
CA ASN A 785 -16.03 45.94 4.15
C ASN A 785 -15.58 45.00 3.02
N LEU A 786 -15.88 43.70 3.09
CA LEU A 786 -15.57 42.78 2.00
C LEU A 786 -16.44 43.06 0.77
N GLY A 787 -15.80 43.10 -0.39
CA GLY A 787 -16.48 43.12 -1.68
C GLY A 787 -17.30 41.84 -1.89
N ASP A 788 -18.24 41.87 -2.84
CA ASP A 788 -19.06 40.69 -3.15
C ASP A 788 -18.26 39.58 -3.85
N GLU A 789 -17.16 39.95 -4.52
CA GLU A 789 -16.11 39.07 -5.01
C GLU A 789 -14.76 39.48 -4.43
N MET A 790 -13.93 38.50 -4.06
CA MET A 790 -12.54 38.72 -3.68
C MET A 790 -11.62 38.16 -4.78
N LYS A 791 -10.68 38.97 -5.24
CA LYS A 791 -9.84 38.67 -6.41
C LYS A 791 -8.36 38.78 -6.07
N ILE A 792 -7.57 37.87 -6.63
CA ILE A 792 -6.12 37.93 -6.63
C ILE A 792 -5.60 37.79 -8.06
N THR A 793 -4.79 38.75 -8.51
CA THR A 793 -4.26 38.78 -9.88
C THR A 793 -2.76 38.60 -9.90
N ILE A 794 -2.29 37.66 -10.72
CA ILE A 794 -0.89 37.53 -11.13
C ILE A 794 -0.75 38.25 -12.48
N PRO A 795 -0.13 39.44 -12.52
CA PRO A 795 0.06 40.14 -13.78
C PRO A 795 1.20 39.52 -14.58
N GLY A 796 1.15 39.62 -15.91
CA GLY A 796 2.35 39.46 -16.71
C GLY A 796 2.75 38.03 -17.12
N ILE A 797 1.82 37.07 -17.17
CA ILE A 797 2.12 35.72 -17.65
C ILE A 797 2.37 35.74 -19.15
N LYS A 798 3.53 35.24 -19.59
CA LYS A 798 3.93 35.25 -21.00
C LYS A 798 3.50 33.97 -21.70
N ILE A 799 2.86 34.10 -22.86
CA ILE A 799 2.67 33.02 -23.83
C ILE A 799 3.98 32.83 -24.60
N ASN A 800 4.56 31.64 -24.57
CA ASN A 800 5.86 31.41 -25.20
C ASN A 800 5.77 31.56 -26.72
N GLN A 801 6.89 31.92 -27.35
CA GLN A 801 6.95 32.15 -28.81
C GLN A 801 6.70 30.87 -29.62
N ASP A 802 6.97 29.70 -29.04
CA ASP A 802 6.74 28.37 -29.60
C ASP A 802 5.40 27.75 -29.18
N PHE A 803 4.54 28.51 -28.50
CA PHE A 803 3.25 28.00 -28.04
C PHE A 803 2.37 27.58 -29.22
N SER A 804 1.92 26.32 -29.19
CA SER A 804 0.96 25.76 -30.15
C SER A 804 -0.03 24.86 -29.41
N GLY A 805 -1.27 24.81 -29.89
CA GLY A 805 -2.32 24.00 -29.28
C GLY A 805 -3.00 24.64 -28.05
N LYS A 806 -3.26 23.84 -27.01
CA LYS A 806 -3.98 24.24 -25.79
C LYS A 806 -3.09 24.09 -24.56
N ALA A 807 -3.24 24.99 -23.59
CA ALA A 807 -2.62 24.90 -22.28
C ALA A 807 -3.63 25.25 -21.19
N THR A 808 -3.64 24.46 -20.11
CA THR A 808 -4.58 24.64 -19.00
C THR A 808 -3.83 25.03 -17.74
N ILE A 809 -4.19 26.19 -17.19
CA ILE A 809 -3.75 26.63 -15.87
C ILE A 809 -4.68 26.02 -14.84
N VAL A 810 -4.10 25.49 -13.78
CA VAL A 810 -4.84 24.91 -12.66
C VAL A 810 -4.53 25.69 -11.41
N GLY A 811 -5.57 26.14 -10.74
CA GLY A 811 -5.50 26.75 -9.43
C GLY A 811 -6.33 26.01 -8.40
N THR A 812 -6.04 26.29 -7.13
CA THR A 812 -6.84 25.83 -6.00
C THR A 812 -6.96 26.97 -5.00
N VAL A 813 -8.04 27.02 -4.24
CA VAL A 813 -8.12 27.87 -3.05
C VAL A 813 -8.66 27.05 -1.89
N SER A 814 -8.07 27.25 -0.72
CA SER A 814 -8.48 26.64 0.53
C SER A 814 -8.25 27.63 1.66
N GLY A 815 -8.87 27.41 2.80
CA GLY A 815 -8.65 28.29 3.93
C GLY A 815 -9.36 27.85 5.19
N SER A 816 -9.22 28.66 6.22
CA SER A 816 -9.77 28.38 7.54
C SER A 816 -10.00 29.65 8.34
N PHE A 817 -10.98 29.61 9.23
CA PHE A 817 -11.25 30.61 10.27
C PHE A 817 -11.23 29.94 11.64
N HIS A 818 -10.58 30.58 12.61
CA HIS A 818 -10.58 30.20 14.01
C HIS A 818 -10.84 31.43 14.87
N ALA A 819 -11.72 31.34 15.88
CA ALA A 819 -11.86 32.38 16.92
C ALA A 819 -12.53 31.82 18.17
N ALA A 820 -12.16 32.33 19.34
CA ALA A 820 -12.93 32.15 20.56
C ALA A 820 -13.81 33.38 20.80
N ALA A 821 -15.12 33.18 20.94
CA ALA A 821 -16.07 34.26 21.22
C ALA A 821 -16.62 34.12 22.65
N THR A 822 -16.51 35.17 23.43
CA THR A 822 -16.94 35.19 24.84
C THR A 822 -18.02 36.24 25.06
N PHE A 823 -19.15 35.81 25.62
CA PHE A 823 -20.29 36.65 25.98
C PHE A 823 -20.87 36.20 27.33
N ASN A 824 -21.08 37.13 28.26
CA ASN A 824 -21.59 36.87 29.62
C ASN A 824 -20.89 35.69 30.33
N GLY A 825 -19.56 35.59 30.20
CA GLY A 825 -18.75 34.53 30.82
C GLY A 825 -18.82 33.16 30.12
N THR A 826 -19.66 33.00 29.09
CA THR A 826 -19.71 31.79 28.26
C THR A 826 -18.79 31.96 27.06
N THR A 827 -17.90 30.99 26.83
CA THR A 827 -17.01 30.96 25.67
C THR A 827 -17.44 29.89 24.68
N LYS A 828 -17.44 30.22 23.39
CA LYS A 828 -17.65 29.28 22.28
C LYS A 828 -16.48 29.37 21.31
N LEU A 829 -16.05 28.23 20.77
CA LEU A 829 -14.91 28.14 19.86
C LEU A 829 -15.39 27.91 18.44
N PHE A 830 -15.09 28.82 17.53
CA PHE A 830 -15.49 28.77 16.13
C PHE A 830 -14.33 28.28 15.29
N ASP A 831 -14.55 27.22 14.51
CA ASP A 831 -13.55 26.57 13.67
C ASP A 831 -14.17 26.19 12.33
N PHE A 832 -13.82 26.92 11.27
CA PHE A 832 -14.37 26.70 9.94
C PHE A 832 -13.27 26.43 8.93
N THR A 833 -13.52 25.52 7.99
CA THR A 833 -12.64 25.30 6.83
C THR A 833 -13.43 25.44 5.54
N TRP A 834 -12.75 25.88 4.49
CA TRP A 834 -13.38 26.06 3.17
C TRP A 834 -12.44 25.70 2.03
N ASN A 835 -13.05 25.31 0.91
CA ASN A 835 -12.37 25.02 -0.35
C ASN A 835 -13.08 25.73 -1.48
N GLY A 836 -12.32 26.15 -2.49
CA GLY A 836 -12.87 26.69 -3.72
C GLY A 836 -13.38 25.59 -4.64
N SER A 837 -14.54 25.82 -5.23
CA SER A 837 -15.11 24.99 -6.29
C SER A 837 -15.41 25.85 -7.49
N GLN A 838 -14.96 25.39 -8.66
CA GLN A 838 -15.15 26.14 -9.88
C GLN A 838 -16.64 26.31 -10.18
N THR A 839 -17.05 27.56 -10.43
CA THR A 839 -18.43 27.85 -10.81
C THR A 839 -18.82 27.08 -12.07
N SER A 840 -20.11 26.79 -12.26
CA SER A 840 -20.59 26.17 -13.50
C SER A 840 -20.35 27.04 -14.73
N GLU A 841 -20.21 28.35 -14.54
CA GLU A 841 -19.99 29.30 -15.62
C GLU A 841 -18.55 29.20 -16.13
N GLY A 842 -17.54 29.06 -15.26
CA GLY A 842 -16.14 28.90 -15.70
C GLY A 842 -15.71 27.51 -16.15
N LYS A 843 -16.54 26.47 -15.96
CA LYS A 843 -16.19 25.09 -16.33
C LYS A 843 -16.08 24.91 -17.85
N ASN A 844 -14.85 24.73 -18.32
CA ASN A 844 -14.57 24.36 -19.71
C ASN A 844 -14.83 22.86 -19.96
N SER A 845 -15.48 22.51 -21.07
CA SER A 845 -15.78 21.11 -21.45
C SER A 845 -14.54 20.24 -21.69
N ASP A 846 -13.40 20.86 -21.96
CA ASP A 846 -12.15 20.18 -22.33
C ASP A 846 -11.14 20.06 -21.17
N ALA A 847 -11.44 20.64 -20.00
CA ALA A 847 -10.50 20.70 -18.87
C ALA A 847 -10.67 19.51 -17.91
N ALA A 848 -9.62 18.71 -17.75
CA ALA A 848 -9.55 17.69 -16.71
C ALA A 848 -9.08 18.30 -15.38
N ALA A 849 -9.92 19.12 -14.74
CA ALA A 849 -9.70 19.50 -13.35
C ALA A 849 -10.06 18.30 -12.43
N GLY A 850 -9.19 17.97 -11.48
CA GLY A 850 -9.54 17.06 -10.38
C GLY A 850 -10.67 17.65 -9.52
N ALA A 851 -11.22 16.87 -8.59
CA ALA A 851 -12.44 17.20 -7.83
C ALA A 851 -12.46 18.60 -7.14
N ASN A 852 -11.29 19.19 -6.83
CA ASN A 852 -11.14 20.49 -6.17
C ASN A 852 -10.29 21.51 -6.99
N GLY A 853 -10.09 21.28 -8.29
CA GLY A 853 -9.31 22.15 -9.16
C GLY A 853 -10.16 23.23 -9.83
N ILE A 854 -9.66 24.45 -9.87
CA ILE A 854 -10.19 25.54 -10.69
C ILE A 854 -9.29 25.64 -11.92
N SER A 855 -9.86 25.73 -13.12
CA SER A 855 -9.06 25.67 -14.33
C SER A 855 -9.48 26.68 -15.37
N LEU A 856 -8.49 27.19 -16.11
CA LEU A 856 -8.68 28.04 -17.27
C LEU A 856 -7.79 27.51 -18.39
N THR A 857 -8.36 27.31 -19.57
CA THR A 857 -7.61 26.86 -20.76
C THR A 857 -7.41 28.00 -21.73
N VAL A 858 -6.18 28.18 -22.18
CA VAL A 858 -5.83 29.04 -23.33
C VAL A 858 -5.57 28.18 -24.57
N GLU A 859 -5.90 28.70 -25.74
CA GLU A 859 -5.70 28.03 -27.03
C GLU A 859 -5.07 28.98 -28.04
N TYR A 860 -4.14 28.45 -28.82
CA TYR A 860 -3.52 29.15 -29.93
C TYR A 860 -4.59 29.66 -30.93
N ASP A 861 -4.54 30.95 -31.25
CA ASP A 861 -5.35 31.56 -32.31
C ASP A 861 -4.54 31.66 -33.63
N PRO A 862 -4.95 30.95 -34.70
CA PRO A 862 -4.24 30.96 -35.99
C PRO A 862 -4.50 32.21 -36.85
N GLN A 863 -5.17 33.26 -36.37
CA GLN A 863 -5.43 34.45 -37.19
C GLN A 863 -4.15 35.21 -37.60
N THR A 864 -4.19 35.73 -38.82
CA THR A 864 -3.07 36.20 -39.67
C THR A 864 -2.09 37.18 -39.01
N PRO A 865 -0.77 37.14 -39.38
CA PRO A 865 0.23 38.06 -38.85
C PRO A 865 -0.13 39.53 -39.17
N PRO A 866 0.26 40.52 -38.34
CA PRO A 866 0.17 41.92 -38.71
C PRO A 866 0.99 42.16 -39.98
N THR A 867 0.40 42.86 -40.95
CA THR A 867 1.08 43.29 -42.18
C THR A 867 2.33 44.10 -41.84
N PRO A 868 3.50 43.86 -42.48
CA PRO A 868 4.69 44.67 -42.26
C PRO A 868 4.43 46.14 -42.66
N PRO A 869 4.99 47.13 -41.93
CA PRO A 869 4.84 48.52 -42.32
C PRO A 869 5.50 48.77 -43.68
N THR A 870 4.74 49.36 -44.60
CA THR A 870 5.17 49.78 -45.94
C THR A 870 6.30 50.82 -45.85
N PRO A 871 7.34 50.78 -46.70
CA PRO A 871 8.40 51.79 -46.70
C PRO A 871 7.86 53.18 -47.09
N PRO A 872 8.46 54.29 -46.61
CA PRO A 872 7.96 55.63 -46.92
C PRO A 872 8.24 56.01 -48.37
N THR A 873 7.21 56.55 -49.04
CA THR A 873 7.31 57.21 -50.34
C THR A 873 7.92 58.62 -50.19
N PRO A 874 8.71 59.14 -51.16
CA PRO A 874 9.32 60.47 -51.08
C PRO A 874 8.29 61.59 -51.28
N PRO A 875 8.50 62.81 -50.75
CA PRO A 875 7.53 63.89 -50.81
C PRO A 875 7.65 64.74 -52.09
N THR A 876 6.54 65.33 -52.52
CA THR A 876 6.45 66.50 -53.43
C THR A 876 5.15 67.28 -53.08
N PRO A 877 5.00 68.58 -53.42
CA PRO A 877 4.94 69.66 -52.42
C PRO A 877 3.59 70.40 -52.32
N VAL A 878 3.34 70.93 -51.10
CA VAL A 878 2.78 72.26 -50.67
C VAL A 878 1.53 72.84 -51.39
N PRO A 879 0.55 73.33 -50.61
CA PRO A 879 0.38 74.80 -50.50
C PRO A 879 0.19 75.31 -49.04
N GLU A 880 0.93 76.37 -48.71
CA GLU A 880 0.67 77.39 -47.67
C GLU A 880 -0.43 78.37 -48.18
N PRO A 881 -0.93 79.38 -47.42
CA PRO A 881 -0.88 79.69 -45.97
C PRO A 881 -2.30 79.98 -45.40
N THR A 882 -2.50 80.36 -44.12
CA THR A 882 -2.69 81.76 -43.66
C THR A 882 -2.83 81.80 -42.11
N PRO A 883 -2.35 82.84 -41.38
CA PRO A 883 -2.06 82.74 -39.93
C PRO A 883 -2.84 83.72 -39.01
N ILE A 884 -2.51 83.66 -37.70
CA ILE A 884 -2.64 84.68 -36.60
C ILE A 884 -4.03 84.77 -35.89
N PRO A 885 -4.13 85.06 -34.55
CA PRO A 885 -3.15 85.70 -33.67
C PRO A 885 -2.79 85.07 -32.31
N GLU A 886 -1.56 85.44 -31.94
CA GLU A 886 -0.89 85.49 -30.64
C GLU A 886 -1.60 86.39 -29.60
N GLN A 887 -1.45 86.06 -28.31
CA GLN A 887 -1.24 87.07 -27.26
C GLN A 887 -0.17 86.60 -26.27
N THR A 888 0.54 87.61 -25.77
CA THR A 888 1.94 87.67 -25.33
C THR A 888 2.04 87.80 -23.78
N PRO A 889 3.21 88.05 -23.13
CA PRO A 889 3.71 87.33 -21.94
C PRO A 889 3.77 88.19 -20.64
N ILE A 890 4.35 87.70 -19.52
CA ILE A 890 5.61 88.14 -18.82
C ILE A 890 5.35 88.01 -17.28
N PRO A 891 6.30 87.91 -16.30
CA PRO A 891 7.59 87.19 -16.15
C PRO A 891 7.77 86.45 -14.78
N GLU A 892 8.90 85.75 -14.72
CA GLU A 892 9.72 85.25 -13.59
C GLU A 892 9.95 86.20 -12.37
N PRO A 893 10.43 85.67 -11.22
CA PRO A 893 11.88 85.75 -10.98
C PRO A 893 12.54 84.50 -10.33
N THR A 894 13.68 84.12 -10.91
CA THR A 894 14.91 83.54 -10.31
C THR A 894 15.59 84.58 -9.35
N PRO A 895 16.68 84.36 -8.54
CA PRO A 895 17.79 83.36 -8.66
C PRO A 895 18.52 82.85 -7.35
N ILE A 896 19.30 81.75 -7.46
CA ILE A 896 20.74 81.48 -7.06
C ILE A 896 21.20 81.70 -5.57
N PRO A 897 22.13 80.90 -4.92
CA PRO A 897 23.36 80.31 -5.49
C PRO A 897 23.82 78.87 -5.10
N GLU A 898 24.72 78.39 -5.96
CA GLU A 898 25.78 77.37 -5.87
C GLU A 898 26.74 77.48 -4.65
N PRO A 899 27.50 76.42 -4.25
CA PRO A 899 28.65 75.94 -5.05
C PRO A 899 28.98 74.42 -5.03
N ASN A 900 29.69 74.05 -6.10
CA ASN A 900 30.55 72.87 -6.37
C ASN A 900 31.89 72.98 -5.56
N PRO A 901 32.99 72.19 -5.71
CA PRO A 901 33.30 70.89 -6.37
C PRO A 901 34.20 69.91 -5.54
N GLU A 902 34.42 68.66 -6.03
CA GLU A 902 35.74 68.15 -6.51
C GLU A 902 35.89 66.60 -6.63
N GLN A 903 36.05 66.16 -7.89
CA GLN A 903 37.14 65.36 -8.51
C GLN A 903 37.47 63.87 -8.16
N THR A 904 37.10 62.97 -9.11
CA THR A 904 37.92 62.04 -9.98
C THR A 904 39.03 61.10 -9.40
N PRO A 905 39.53 60.03 -10.11
CA PRO A 905 39.42 59.71 -11.55
C PRO A 905 39.14 58.22 -11.98
N TRP A 906 38.84 58.09 -13.28
CA TRP A 906 38.78 56.91 -14.19
C TRP A 906 40.20 56.34 -14.52
N PRO A 907 40.45 55.22 -15.29
CA PRO A 907 39.69 54.84 -16.50
C PRO A 907 39.71 53.38 -17.07
N LYS A 908 38.89 53.22 -18.15
CA LYS A 908 39.16 52.57 -19.48
C LYS A 908 38.70 51.11 -19.82
N TYR A 909 37.67 51.09 -20.70
CA TYR A 909 37.59 50.50 -22.07
C TYR A 909 37.38 48.98 -22.36
N LYS A 910 36.16 48.67 -22.88
CA LYS A 910 35.73 48.05 -24.19
C LYS A 910 36.42 46.76 -24.75
N PRO A 911 35.82 45.98 -25.71
CA PRO A 911 34.53 46.12 -26.42
C PRO A 911 33.68 44.83 -26.70
N THR A 912 32.48 45.09 -27.24
CA THR A 912 31.54 44.32 -28.12
C THR A 912 32.23 43.52 -29.27
N PRO A 913 31.60 42.63 -30.11
CA PRO A 913 30.17 42.56 -30.52
C PRO A 913 29.53 41.18 -30.84
N GLU A 914 28.26 41.27 -31.26
CA GLU A 914 27.32 40.32 -31.90
C GLU A 914 27.89 39.42 -33.03
N LYS A 915 27.25 38.25 -33.28
CA LYS A 915 26.37 38.02 -34.46
C LYS A 915 25.79 36.59 -34.60
N THR A 916 24.46 36.58 -34.76
CA THR A 916 23.58 35.87 -35.73
C THR A 916 23.75 34.41 -36.19
N GLN A 917 22.58 33.74 -36.16
CA GLN A 917 22.02 32.67 -37.00
C GLN A 917 22.59 32.54 -38.44
N ASN A 918 22.62 31.33 -39.02
CA ASN A 918 21.48 30.78 -39.79
C ASN A 918 21.65 29.36 -40.39
N THR A 919 20.48 28.76 -40.64
CA THR A 919 20.09 27.76 -41.68
C THR A 919 20.26 26.24 -41.50
N THR A 920 19.09 25.62 -41.28
CA THR A 920 18.44 24.39 -41.81
C THR A 920 18.97 23.84 -43.17
N PRO A 921 18.71 22.56 -43.59
CA PRO A 921 17.35 22.01 -43.84
C PRO A 921 17.06 20.54 -43.43
N LEU A 922 15.76 20.28 -43.21
CA LEU A 922 15.00 19.02 -43.26
C LEU A 922 15.22 18.25 -44.60
N PRO A 923 14.85 16.93 -44.80
CA PRO A 923 13.48 16.45 -44.54
C PRO A 923 13.18 14.93 -44.31
N LYS A 924 11.92 14.69 -43.89
CA LYS A 924 10.97 13.62 -44.27
C LYS A 924 10.96 12.23 -43.59
N GLU A 925 10.00 12.11 -42.65
CA GLU A 925 8.73 11.34 -42.74
C GLU A 925 8.68 9.80 -42.97
N ASN A 926 7.89 9.18 -42.06
CA ASN A 926 6.78 8.23 -42.30
C ASN A 926 7.03 6.70 -42.07
N PRO A 927 5.97 5.85 -41.97
CA PRO A 927 5.39 5.35 -40.70
C PRO A 927 5.22 3.81 -40.65
N ASN A 928 4.90 3.23 -39.48
CA ASN A 928 3.98 2.08 -39.26
C ASN A 928 4.26 1.37 -37.93
N ASN A 929 3.23 1.22 -37.07
CA ASN A 929 2.45 -0.02 -36.91
C ASN A 929 1.79 -0.10 -35.51
N LYS A 930 0.56 0.42 -35.46
CA LYS A 930 -0.67 -0.12 -34.88
C LYS A 930 -0.63 -1.37 -33.94
N ILE A 931 -1.43 -1.21 -32.86
CA ILE A 931 -2.34 -2.12 -32.10
C ILE A 931 -1.84 -2.96 -30.89
N VAL A 932 -2.42 -2.63 -29.72
CA VAL A 932 -3.30 -3.43 -28.80
C VAL A 932 -2.81 -3.29 -27.35
N GLU A 933 -3.51 -2.49 -26.53
CA GLU A 933 -3.53 -2.72 -25.08
C GLU A 933 -4.95 -3.04 -24.60
N LYS A 934 -5.03 -4.20 -23.96
CA LYS A 934 -6.23 -4.77 -23.33
C LYS A 934 -6.45 -4.13 -21.95
N ARG A 935 -7.72 -3.85 -21.68
CA ARG A 935 -8.27 -3.45 -20.37
C ARG A 935 -7.97 -4.47 -19.26
N LYS A 936 -7.65 -3.97 -18.06
CA LYS A 936 -7.94 -4.57 -16.73
C LYS A 936 -8.26 -3.37 -15.80
N ASN A 937 -9.52 -3.11 -15.47
CA ASN A 937 -10.28 -3.60 -14.31
C ASN A 937 -9.55 -3.42 -12.97
N GLU A 938 -9.81 -2.29 -12.30
CA GLU A 938 -9.64 -2.13 -10.86
C GLU A 938 -11.02 -2.10 -10.19
N ASN A 939 -11.33 -3.19 -9.49
CA ASN A 939 -12.35 -3.24 -8.44
C ASN A 939 -11.64 -2.97 -7.12
N ASN A 940 -11.90 -1.84 -6.46
CA ASN A 940 -11.63 -1.67 -5.04
C ASN A 940 -12.95 -1.41 -4.31
N GLN A 941 -13.59 -2.52 -3.93
CA GLN A 941 -14.60 -2.57 -2.88
C GLN A 941 -13.90 -2.51 -1.51
N LEU A 942 -14.32 -1.55 -0.69
CA LEU A 942 -13.98 -1.45 0.74
C LEU A 942 -14.51 -2.66 1.52
N PRO A 943 -13.78 -3.17 2.54
CA PRO A 943 -14.21 -4.32 3.33
C PRO A 943 -15.29 -3.95 4.35
N LYS A 944 -16.37 -4.74 4.38
CA LYS A 944 -17.34 -4.79 5.47
C LYS A 944 -16.83 -5.74 6.57
N THR A 945 -16.70 -5.26 7.79
CA THR A 945 -16.80 -6.07 9.01
C THR A 945 -17.56 -5.27 10.07
N GLY A 946 -18.85 -5.56 10.23
CA GLY A 946 -19.63 -5.16 11.38
C GLY A 946 -19.59 -6.27 12.44
N SER A 947 -19.32 -5.88 13.68
CA SER A 947 -19.73 -6.63 14.88
C SER A 947 -20.63 -5.70 15.67
N GLU A 948 -21.81 -6.21 16.00
CA GLU A 948 -22.87 -5.49 16.69
C GLU A 948 -22.50 -5.15 18.13
N ILE A 949 -22.86 -3.94 18.56
CA ILE A 949 -23.25 -3.64 19.94
C ILE A 949 -24.57 -2.85 19.84
N LEU A 950 -25.64 -3.45 20.34
CA LEU A 950 -26.92 -2.80 20.62
C LEU A 950 -26.70 -1.61 21.56
N LEU A 951 -27.14 -0.41 21.18
CA LEU A 951 -27.80 0.48 22.13
C LEU A 951 -28.85 1.33 21.42
N THR A 952 -30.03 1.30 22.03
CA THR A 952 -31.32 1.81 21.61
C THR A 952 -31.44 3.34 21.64
N ALA A 953 -32.15 3.86 20.62
CA ALA A 953 -33.05 5.02 20.63
C ALA A 953 -32.48 6.41 21.03
N PHE A 954 -32.45 7.33 20.06
CA PHE A 954 -33.26 8.56 20.11
C PHE A 954 -33.45 9.12 18.68
N SER A 955 -34.67 9.59 18.43
CA SER A 955 -35.25 9.92 17.14
C SER A 955 -35.14 11.42 16.80
N ALA A 956 -35.04 11.73 15.50
CA ALA A 956 -35.36 13.01 14.83
C ALA A 956 -34.45 14.21 15.19
N ILE A 957 -33.94 15.07 14.31
CA ILE A 957 -34.46 15.72 13.09
C ILE A 957 -33.23 16.19 12.29
N ALA A 958 -33.12 15.85 11.00
CA ALA A 958 -32.37 16.65 10.01
C ALA A 958 -32.71 16.16 8.59
N ILE A 959 -33.66 16.84 7.93
CA ILE A 959 -33.95 16.64 6.51
C ILE A 959 -33.75 17.96 5.75
N PHE A 960 -32.70 17.91 4.94
CA PHE A 960 -32.53 18.43 3.58
C PHE A 960 -32.38 19.93 3.32
N GLY A 961 -31.19 20.21 2.78
CA GLY A 961 -30.78 21.45 2.16
C GLY A 961 -31.55 21.79 0.89
N LEU A 962 -31.77 23.09 0.79
CA LEU A 962 -32.37 23.87 -0.26
C LEU A 962 -31.47 23.90 -1.51
N ALA A 963 -31.47 22.86 -2.33
CA ALA A 963 -30.79 22.88 -3.64
C ALA A 963 -31.48 22.09 -4.77
N VAL A 964 -32.59 21.38 -4.50
CA VAL A 964 -33.26 20.52 -5.51
C VAL A 964 -34.56 21.12 -6.08
N VAL A 965 -35.02 22.29 -5.61
CA VAL A 965 -36.33 22.85 -6.04
C VAL A 965 -36.26 23.78 -7.26
N ILE A 966 -35.08 24.26 -7.69
CA ILE A 966 -35.00 25.20 -8.83
C ILE A 966 -34.80 24.50 -10.19
N ALA A 967 -34.38 23.23 -10.23
CA ALA A 967 -34.16 22.51 -11.50
C ALA A 967 -35.37 21.71 -12.04
N LYS A 968 -36.46 21.54 -11.25
CA LYS A 968 -37.62 20.72 -11.66
C LYS A 968 -38.88 21.50 -12.07
N LEU A 969 -38.86 22.84 -12.07
CA LEU A 969 -40.00 23.68 -12.47
C LEU A 969 -39.91 24.29 -13.88
N LYS A 970 -38.89 23.96 -14.69
CA LYS A 970 -38.78 24.41 -16.09
C LYS A 970 -39.19 23.37 -17.16
N ARG A 971 -39.76 22.21 -16.79
CA ARG A 971 -40.11 21.16 -17.78
C ARG A 971 -41.58 20.72 -17.84
N ILE A 972 -42.51 21.37 -17.14
CA ILE A 972 -43.94 21.07 -17.26
C ILE A 972 -44.74 22.37 -17.45
N LYS A 973 -44.59 22.98 -18.63
CA LYS A 973 -45.60 23.91 -19.18
C LYS A 973 -45.49 24.06 -20.70
N ILE A 974 -45.34 22.96 -21.43
CA ILE A 974 -45.78 22.83 -22.83
C ILE A 974 -46.34 21.42 -23.01
N ASN A 975 -47.59 21.23 -22.61
CA ASN A 975 -48.61 20.56 -23.42
C ASN A 975 -49.98 20.64 -22.70
N LYS A 976 -50.90 21.29 -23.42
CA LYS A 976 -52.35 21.43 -23.26
C LYS A 976 -52.99 20.08 -22.88
N GLN A 977 -54.06 19.98 -22.08
CA GLN A 977 -55.37 20.63 -22.15
C GLN A 977 -56.03 20.58 -20.76
#